data_AF-A0A1F9KZB4-F1
#
_entry.id   AF-A0A1F9KZB4-F1
#
_cell.length_a   1.000
_cell.length_b   1.000
_cell.length_c   1.000
_cell.angle_alpha   90.00
_cell.angle_beta   90.00
_cell.angle_gamma   90.00
#
_symmetry.space_group_name_H-M   'P 1'
#
loop_
_entity.id
_entity.type
_entity.pdbx_description
1 polymer ?
#
loop_
_entity_poly.entity_id
_entity_poly.type
_entity_poly.pdbx_seq_one_letter_code
_entity_poly.pdbx_strand_id
1 'polypeptide(L)'
;MNYPVWQLDFAGGGLLIALIAILHVYISHFAIGGGLFLVLTEMKGYREGSQPILDYTRKHTRFFLLLTLVLGAMTGVGIWFTISLLAPAATSILIHNFVFAWAIEWVFFLGEIVAILIYYQTFGRMERRNHLIIGWLYFIFAWLSLFAINGIIGFMLTPGKWLRTGNFWDGFFNPSFWPALFFRTFLCLMLAGLYGFLTSTAIKEEAFRLRMVRYCATWLLAPFLLFLASAWWYVQTLPEPQRAWIATFSPELAPFLTVFLWGSPLLFLGGLLMVIRLPQAATRSLAVVLLLLGITYMGAFEYIREGSRRPFTLFGHIYANSILAKDLETVQAQGLLASAKWVNKEITEKNRLLVGRQLFNIMCSPCHSVGGPMRDIKKLSAKYDSVSALEAGISGQGKLNLSMPPFPGSDQERRALAAFIMEELHGSKEQAAEVSLLKLPPLAPLPFNPDQDGYVLLAWNNLGMHSISDADGFFSLMPPANNLFAQLIRRGPTPEVVTEGVVLSYRVEPSFEKPARRVEFWKYLPSLFGLTRPDNTGLSGQSLSGVMQRKKEGKAFVAEKVPVVPYPAQGGYQPYPSFTIEARDMTTNTLLATTRMVAPVATEMGCKICHGGGWRKETAGISATTAQGILTVHDRRSKTNLLAMAKAGKPVLCQGCHPDPMLNAPGKPGLLNLSAAIHGFHANYLSGRGAEACGLCHPSNPQGATRFLRGVHHEVGLDCTNCHGALENHALALLLAEKKAGKAGAIRLMQHLKPSGGATLAEIKPRPPWLQQPDCLTCHANFGPPEADSAFGVWTAGGEDLYRNRQDESGSIHCAACHGSPHAEYPATNPYEKERDNFTPRQYQGNPYPLGANRNCKVCHTVDMDTDLHHPNSLGMMRNTRE
;
A
#
# COMPACT_ATOMS: atom_id res chain seq x y z
N MET A 1 5.14 -12.39 23.88
CA MET A 1 4.05 -12.57 24.87
C MET A 1 4.52 -13.16 26.21
N ASN A 2 5.05 -14.40 26.25
CA ASN A 2 5.33 -15.11 27.53
C ASN A 2 6.64 -14.70 28.24
N TYR A 3 7.64 -14.23 27.49
CA TYR A 3 8.95 -13.82 27.99
C TYR A 3 9.04 -12.28 28.09
N PRO A 4 9.88 -11.72 28.98
CA PRO A 4 10.19 -10.30 28.97
C PRO A 4 10.93 -9.92 27.67
N VAL A 5 10.85 -8.64 27.28
CA VAL A 5 11.50 -8.13 26.06
C VAL A 5 12.82 -7.45 26.43
N TRP A 6 13.94 -7.90 25.86
CA TRP A 6 15.17 -7.14 25.88
C TRP A 6 15.08 -5.98 24.87
N GLN A 7 14.84 -4.78 25.37
CA GLN A 7 14.65 -3.57 24.57
C GLN A 7 16.02 -2.97 24.19
N LEU A 8 16.22 -2.70 22.89
CA LEU A 8 17.47 -2.22 22.30
C LEU A 8 17.32 -0.98 21.40
N ASP A 9 16.14 -0.33 21.39
CA ASP A 9 15.70 0.82 20.56
C ASP A 9 16.44 0.97 19.21
N PHE A 10 17.60 1.63 19.19
CA PHE A 10 18.42 1.88 18.00
C PHE A 10 18.88 0.61 17.26
N ALA A 11 19.13 -0.51 17.93
CA ALA A 11 19.48 -1.76 17.24
C ALA A 11 18.24 -2.53 16.77
N GLY A 12 17.15 -2.49 17.55
CA GLY A 12 16.02 -3.42 17.41
C GLY A 12 16.43 -4.89 17.59
N GLY A 13 15.48 -5.81 17.47
CA GLY A 13 15.73 -7.26 17.63
C GLY A 13 16.54 -7.89 16.48
N GLY A 14 16.56 -7.29 15.29
CA GLY A 14 17.17 -7.89 14.10
C GLY A 14 18.67 -7.64 13.94
N LEU A 15 19.19 -6.47 14.35
CA LEU A 15 20.53 -6.04 13.97
C LEU A 15 21.63 -6.88 14.63
N LEU A 16 21.50 -7.13 15.94
CA LEU A 16 22.51 -7.88 16.71
C LEU A 16 22.59 -9.34 16.24
N ILE A 17 21.43 -9.96 15.95
CA ILE A 17 21.36 -11.29 15.32
C ILE A 17 22.10 -11.28 13.98
N ALA A 18 21.80 -10.31 13.10
CA ALA A 18 22.42 -10.25 11.77
C ALA A 18 23.94 -10.07 11.84
N LEU A 19 24.44 -9.15 12.68
CA LEU A 19 25.88 -8.87 12.80
C LEU A 19 26.66 -10.11 13.29
N ILE A 20 26.19 -10.75 14.36
CA ILE A 20 26.89 -11.90 14.95
C ILE A 20 26.75 -13.14 14.06
N ALA A 21 25.55 -13.41 13.51
CA ALA A 21 25.33 -14.56 12.65
C ALA A 21 26.14 -14.48 11.35
N ILE A 22 26.17 -13.33 10.66
CA ILE A 22 26.92 -13.19 9.40
C ILE A 22 28.43 -13.38 9.65
N LEU A 23 28.97 -12.78 10.72
CA LEU A 23 30.37 -12.93 11.09
C LEU A 23 30.72 -14.39 11.44
N HIS A 24 29.93 -15.03 12.31
CA HIS A 24 30.15 -16.41 12.71
C HIS A 24 30.04 -17.38 11.53
N VAL A 25 28.97 -17.29 10.73
CA VAL A 25 28.71 -18.20 9.60
C VAL A 25 29.80 -18.06 8.53
N TYR A 26 30.34 -16.85 8.30
CA TYR A 26 31.46 -16.65 7.39
C TYR A 26 32.76 -17.34 7.88
N ILE A 27 33.01 -17.32 9.20
CA ILE A 27 34.16 -18.00 9.82
C ILE A 27 33.97 -19.52 9.90
N SER A 28 32.79 -20.02 10.26
CA SER A 28 32.53 -21.46 10.37
C SER A 28 32.53 -22.15 9.00
N HIS A 29 32.01 -21.50 7.96
CA HIS A 29 32.10 -22.03 6.60
C HIS A 29 33.55 -22.03 6.08
N PHE A 30 34.42 -21.11 6.56
CA PHE A 30 35.86 -21.22 6.34
C PHE A 30 36.51 -22.35 7.17
N ALA A 31 36.07 -22.63 8.41
CA ALA A 31 36.56 -23.76 9.19
C ALA A 31 36.36 -25.09 8.44
N ILE A 32 35.14 -25.34 7.95
CA ILE A 32 34.77 -26.55 7.21
C ILE A 32 35.60 -26.70 5.92
N GLY A 33 35.61 -25.68 5.05
CA GLY A 33 36.32 -25.75 3.77
C GLY A 33 37.85 -25.71 3.94
N GLY A 34 38.33 -24.90 4.88
CA GLY A 34 39.74 -24.74 5.21
C GLY A 34 40.34 -25.99 5.86
N GLY A 35 39.53 -26.79 6.56
CA GLY A 35 39.91 -28.12 7.03
C GLY A 35 40.32 -29.07 5.90
N LEU A 36 39.48 -29.18 4.87
CA LEU A 36 39.81 -29.96 3.68
C LEU A 36 41.01 -29.34 2.93
N PHE A 37 41.10 -28.02 2.87
CA PHE A 37 42.23 -27.31 2.27
C PHE A 37 43.55 -27.66 2.98
N LEU A 38 43.59 -27.70 4.30
CA LEU A 38 44.78 -28.05 5.08
C LEU A 38 45.30 -29.45 4.72
N VAL A 39 44.47 -30.48 4.87
CA VAL A 39 44.91 -31.87 4.63
C VAL A 39 45.25 -32.12 3.16
N LEU A 40 44.49 -31.55 2.21
CA LEU A 40 44.82 -31.67 0.78
C LEU A 40 46.06 -30.86 0.38
N THR A 41 46.36 -29.74 1.04
CA THR A 41 47.61 -28.98 0.80
C THR A 41 48.82 -29.72 1.37
N GLU A 42 48.69 -30.40 2.51
CA GLU A 42 49.74 -31.28 3.05
C GLU A 42 49.98 -32.49 2.12
N MET A 43 48.92 -33.18 1.69
CA MET A 43 49.00 -34.28 0.72
C MET A 43 49.66 -33.82 -0.59
N LYS A 44 49.31 -32.61 -1.07
CA LYS A 44 49.96 -31.96 -2.22
C LYS A 44 51.45 -31.73 -1.98
N GLY A 45 51.82 -31.22 -0.80
CA GLY A 45 53.22 -30.96 -0.42
C GLY A 45 54.07 -32.23 -0.46
N TYR A 46 53.59 -33.33 0.12
CA TYR A 46 54.29 -34.62 0.05
C TYR A 46 54.32 -35.22 -1.36
N ARG A 47 53.22 -35.14 -2.12
CA ARG A 47 53.13 -35.68 -3.49
C ARG A 47 54.08 -34.96 -4.45
N GLU A 48 54.33 -33.68 -4.23
CA GLU A 48 55.20 -32.83 -5.06
C GLU A 48 56.60 -32.62 -4.44
N GLY A 49 56.96 -33.37 -3.40
CA GLY A 49 58.28 -33.31 -2.73
C GLY A 49 58.64 -31.93 -2.18
N SER A 50 57.64 -31.09 -1.89
CA SER A 50 57.81 -29.64 -1.81
C SER A 50 57.73 -29.14 -0.36
N GLN A 51 58.89 -29.03 0.30
CA GLN A 51 58.99 -28.46 1.64
C GLN A 51 58.33 -27.06 1.77
N PRO A 52 58.45 -26.12 0.81
CA PRO A 52 57.75 -24.83 0.89
C PRO A 52 56.23 -24.95 0.99
N ILE A 53 55.61 -25.98 0.40
CA ILE A 53 54.17 -26.26 0.57
C ILE A 53 53.88 -26.72 2.00
N LEU A 54 54.70 -27.60 2.58
CA LEU A 54 54.52 -28.07 3.96
C LEU A 54 54.70 -26.92 4.97
N ASP A 55 55.69 -26.06 4.77
CA ASP A 55 55.94 -24.85 5.58
C ASP A 55 54.79 -23.84 5.45
N TYR A 56 54.27 -23.65 4.23
CA TYR A 56 53.07 -22.86 3.99
C TYR A 56 51.85 -23.43 4.72
N THR A 57 51.59 -24.74 4.60
CA THR A 57 50.48 -25.41 5.28
C THR A 57 50.59 -25.19 6.78
N ARG A 58 51.73 -25.49 7.40
CA ARG A 58 51.95 -25.28 8.84
C ARG A 58 51.69 -23.84 9.29
N LYS A 59 52.10 -22.85 8.48
CA LYS A 59 51.84 -21.43 8.75
C LYS A 59 50.37 -21.05 8.55
N HIS A 60 49.70 -21.62 7.54
CA HIS A 60 48.27 -21.46 7.31
C HIS A 60 47.47 -22.11 8.45
N THR A 61 47.84 -23.29 8.95
CA THR A 61 47.25 -23.95 10.13
C THR A 61 47.24 -23.02 11.35
N ARG A 62 48.33 -22.27 11.59
CA ARG A 62 48.36 -21.29 12.71
C ARG A 62 47.36 -20.15 12.52
N PHE A 63 47.25 -19.60 11.31
CA PHE A 63 46.27 -18.56 10.99
C PHE A 63 44.84 -19.07 11.10
N PHE A 64 44.59 -20.23 10.49
CA PHE A 64 43.34 -20.97 10.51
C PHE A 64 42.86 -21.22 11.94
N LEU A 65 43.69 -21.89 12.76
CA LEU A 65 43.40 -22.19 14.16
C LEU A 65 43.06 -20.91 14.94
N LEU A 66 43.84 -19.84 14.83
CA LEU A 66 43.55 -18.59 15.57
C LEU A 66 42.22 -17.96 15.14
N LEU A 67 41.85 -18.04 13.85
CA LEU A 67 40.59 -17.50 13.36
C LEU A 67 39.38 -18.37 13.72
N THR A 68 39.47 -19.69 13.54
CA THR A 68 38.34 -20.63 13.71
C THR A 68 38.14 -21.02 15.16
N LEU A 69 39.21 -21.39 15.88
CA LEU A 69 39.14 -21.83 17.28
C LEU A 69 38.81 -20.68 18.24
N VAL A 70 39.36 -19.48 18.01
CA VAL A 70 39.15 -18.35 18.94
C VAL A 70 37.95 -17.51 18.51
N LEU A 71 38.03 -16.83 17.35
CA LEU A 71 36.96 -15.93 16.92
C LEU A 71 35.69 -16.69 16.48
N GLY A 72 35.85 -17.85 15.85
CA GLY A 72 34.72 -18.73 15.50
C GLY A 72 33.96 -19.23 16.73
N ALA A 73 34.66 -19.79 17.74
CA ALA A 73 34.03 -20.24 18.99
C ALA A 73 33.36 -19.10 19.77
N MET A 74 34.05 -17.96 19.95
CA MET A 74 33.51 -16.79 20.65
C MET A 74 32.24 -16.26 19.97
N THR A 75 32.22 -16.18 18.64
CA THR A 75 31.04 -15.72 17.90
C THR A 75 29.91 -16.75 17.90
N GLY A 76 30.22 -18.06 17.94
CA GLY A 76 29.22 -19.13 18.05
C GLY A 76 28.48 -19.11 19.40
N VAL A 77 29.23 -18.97 20.50
CA VAL A 77 28.65 -18.70 21.83
C VAL A 77 27.86 -17.39 21.84
N GLY A 78 28.36 -16.36 21.14
CA GLY A 78 27.66 -15.09 20.95
C GLY A 78 26.29 -15.22 20.28
N ILE A 79 26.11 -16.12 19.30
CA ILE A 79 24.79 -16.41 18.71
C ILE A 79 23.83 -16.90 19.80
N TRP A 80 24.25 -17.90 20.59
CA TRP A 80 23.39 -18.55 21.59
C TRP A 80 22.81 -17.56 22.61
N PHE A 81 23.64 -16.67 23.18
CA PHE A 81 23.15 -15.61 24.06
C PHE A 81 22.19 -14.66 23.31
N THR A 82 22.54 -14.25 22.09
CA THR A 82 21.76 -13.28 21.30
C THR A 82 20.37 -13.81 20.94
N ILE A 83 20.25 -15.04 20.44
CA ILE A 83 18.95 -15.63 20.06
C ILE A 83 18.11 -16.02 21.28
N SER A 84 18.74 -16.32 22.42
CA SER A 84 18.03 -16.61 23.66
C SER A 84 17.37 -15.35 24.25
N LEU A 85 18.02 -14.18 24.12
CA LEU A 85 17.47 -12.91 24.61
C LEU A 85 16.50 -12.25 23.63
N LEU A 86 16.76 -12.30 22.32
CA LEU A 86 15.97 -11.59 21.30
C LEU A 86 14.87 -12.44 20.64
N ALA A 87 14.95 -13.77 20.70
CA ALA A 87 13.95 -14.68 20.15
C ALA A 87 13.60 -15.88 21.07
N PRO A 88 13.44 -15.70 22.40
CA PRO A 88 13.36 -16.80 23.38
C PRO A 88 12.32 -17.87 23.05
N ALA A 89 11.15 -17.50 22.52
CA ALA A 89 10.11 -18.46 22.18
C ALA A 89 10.49 -19.37 21.00
N ALA A 90 11.12 -18.82 19.95
CA ALA A 90 11.59 -19.60 18.82
C ALA A 90 12.80 -20.47 19.20
N THR A 91 13.74 -19.91 19.97
CA THR A 91 14.90 -20.64 20.52
C THR A 91 14.43 -21.81 21.41
N SER A 92 13.44 -21.59 22.27
CA SER A 92 12.83 -22.65 23.10
C SER A 92 12.20 -23.77 22.26
N ILE A 93 11.45 -23.45 21.19
CA ILE A 93 10.90 -24.46 20.28
C ILE A 93 12.00 -25.29 19.64
N LEU A 94 13.10 -24.67 19.18
CA LEU A 94 14.24 -25.39 18.62
C LEU A 94 14.91 -26.29 19.67
N ILE A 95 15.06 -25.85 20.92
CA ILE A 95 15.66 -26.67 22.00
C ILE A 95 14.82 -27.93 22.25
N HIS A 96 13.50 -27.78 22.43
CA HIS A 96 12.60 -28.90 22.72
C HIS A 96 12.51 -29.92 21.57
N ASN A 97 12.85 -29.54 20.33
CA ASN A 97 12.88 -30.44 19.18
C ASN A 97 14.27 -30.98 18.86
N PHE A 98 15.34 -30.21 19.08
CA PHE A 98 16.67 -30.49 18.52
C PHE A 98 17.83 -30.43 19.51
N VAL A 99 17.59 -30.40 20.83
CA VAL A 99 18.65 -30.44 21.86
C VAL A 99 19.69 -31.54 21.63
N PHE A 100 19.27 -32.74 21.20
CA PHE A 100 20.19 -33.83 20.89
C PHE A 100 20.95 -33.64 19.56
N ALA A 101 20.35 -33.00 18.55
CA ALA A 101 21.06 -32.65 17.32
C ALA A 101 22.14 -31.57 17.58
N TRP A 102 21.84 -30.62 18.46
CA TRP A 102 22.81 -29.66 18.97
C TRP A 102 23.89 -30.31 19.84
N ALA A 103 23.55 -31.25 20.72
CA ALA A 103 24.56 -32.01 21.47
C ALA A 103 25.51 -32.79 20.54
N ILE A 104 24.98 -33.35 19.45
CA ILE A 104 25.76 -34.01 18.40
C ILE A 104 26.68 -33.02 17.67
N GLU A 105 26.19 -31.83 17.28
CA GLU A 105 27.03 -30.74 16.73
C GLU A 105 28.18 -30.38 17.68
N TRP A 106 27.92 -30.25 18.98
CA TRP A 106 28.94 -29.91 19.98
C TRP A 106 29.97 -31.02 20.20
N VAL A 107 29.58 -32.30 20.08
CA VAL A 107 30.52 -33.44 20.09
C VAL A 107 31.43 -33.42 18.86
N PHE A 108 30.88 -33.13 17.67
CA PHE A 108 31.69 -32.96 16.46
C PHE A 108 32.61 -31.74 16.57
N PHE A 109 32.13 -30.60 17.07
CA PHE A 109 32.94 -29.41 17.32
C PHE A 109 34.07 -29.67 18.34
N LEU A 110 33.83 -30.46 19.39
CA LEU A 110 34.92 -30.88 20.30
C LEU A 110 35.95 -31.77 19.58
N GLY A 111 35.51 -32.70 18.74
CA GLY A 111 36.40 -33.50 17.89
C GLY A 111 37.22 -32.67 16.92
N GLU A 112 36.61 -31.64 16.33
CA GLU A 112 37.24 -30.63 15.47
C GLU A 112 38.36 -29.88 16.24
N ILE A 113 38.07 -29.37 17.44
CA ILE A 113 39.04 -28.68 18.30
C ILE A 113 40.22 -29.57 18.65
N VAL A 114 39.97 -30.80 19.08
CA VAL A 114 41.03 -31.76 19.45
C VAL A 114 41.89 -32.10 18.23
N ALA A 115 41.27 -32.33 17.07
CA ALA A 115 41.99 -32.63 15.84
C ALA A 115 42.90 -31.47 15.40
N ILE A 116 42.43 -30.22 15.36
CA ILE A 116 43.27 -29.09 14.90
C ILE A 116 44.42 -28.79 15.85
N LEU A 117 44.23 -28.99 17.17
CA LEU A 117 45.29 -28.82 18.16
C LEU A 117 46.39 -29.88 17.98
N ILE A 118 46.02 -31.16 17.83
CA ILE A 118 46.98 -32.24 17.57
C ILE A 118 47.71 -32.01 16.24
N TYR A 119 46.97 -31.71 15.16
CA TYR A 119 47.50 -31.42 13.84
C TYR A 119 48.51 -30.25 13.87
N TYR A 120 48.17 -29.13 14.51
CA TYR A 120 49.10 -27.99 14.59
C TYR A 120 50.35 -28.27 15.45
N GLN A 121 50.19 -28.92 16.61
CA GLN A 121 51.31 -29.14 17.55
C GLN A 121 52.27 -30.26 17.11
N THR A 122 51.76 -31.25 16.37
CA THR A 122 52.52 -32.42 15.91
C THR A 122 52.97 -32.34 14.44
N PHE A 123 52.71 -31.23 13.76
CA PHE A 123 53.14 -30.97 12.38
C PHE A 123 54.66 -31.14 12.22
N GLY A 124 55.08 -32.13 11.43
CA GLY A 124 56.49 -32.49 11.23
C GLY A 124 57.13 -33.25 12.40
N ARG A 125 56.33 -33.76 13.35
CA ARG A 125 56.75 -34.60 14.49
C ARG A 125 56.04 -35.95 14.52
N MET A 126 54.76 -35.99 14.16
CA MET A 126 53.98 -37.22 14.02
C MET A 126 54.30 -37.92 12.68
N GLU A 127 54.20 -39.25 12.66
CA GLU A 127 54.28 -40.05 11.44
C GLU A 127 53.24 -39.56 10.39
N ARG A 128 53.69 -39.37 9.15
CA ARG A 128 52.89 -38.80 8.04
C ARG A 128 51.50 -39.43 7.89
N ARG A 129 51.37 -40.76 8.01
CA ARG A 129 50.07 -41.44 7.87
C ARG A 129 49.09 -40.96 8.94
N ASN A 130 49.54 -40.94 10.18
CA ASN A 130 48.71 -40.59 11.33
C ASN A 130 48.39 -39.08 11.32
N HIS A 131 49.36 -38.24 10.96
CA HIS A 131 49.16 -36.79 10.83
C HIS A 131 48.08 -36.44 9.78
N LEU A 132 48.12 -37.10 8.62
CA LEU A 132 47.08 -36.97 7.59
C LEU A 132 45.72 -37.52 8.05
N ILE A 133 45.68 -38.60 8.86
CA ILE A 133 44.43 -39.09 9.46
C ILE A 133 43.82 -38.05 10.40
N ILE A 134 44.62 -37.37 11.25
CA ILE A 134 44.11 -36.27 12.09
C ILE A 134 43.56 -35.12 11.23
N GLY A 135 44.24 -34.77 10.12
CA GLY A 135 43.75 -33.76 9.18
C GLY A 135 42.42 -34.13 8.51
N TRP A 136 42.23 -35.41 8.18
CA TRP A 136 40.94 -35.91 7.66
C TRP A 136 39.84 -35.97 8.74
N LEU A 137 40.18 -36.37 9.98
CA LEU A 137 39.25 -36.36 11.10
C LEU A 137 38.75 -34.94 11.39
N TYR A 138 39.62 -33.93 11.35
CA TYR A 138 39.22 -32.52 11.45
C TYR A 138 38.13 -32.17 10.43
N PHE A 139 38.36 -32.45 9.14
CA PHE A 139 37.40 -32.12 8.09
C PHE A 139 36.08 -32.90 8.25
N ILE A 140 36.15 -34.19 8.59
CA ILE A 140 34.97 -35.03 8.80
C ILE A 140 34.14 -34.46 9.96
N PHE A 141 34.76 -34.11 11.08
CA PHE A 141 34.05 -33.51 12.21
C PHE A 141 33.44 -32.14 11.86
N ALA A 142 34.19 -31.23 11.24
CA ALA A 142 33.67 -29.92 10.84
C ALA A 142 32.48 -30.05 9.85
N TRP A 143 32.57 -30.95 8.88
CA TRP A 143 31.47 -31.21 7.93
C TRP A 143 30.26 -31.89 8.60
N LEU A 144 30.48 -32.74 9.61
CA LEU A 144 29.39 -33.32 10.41
C LEU A 144 28.72 -32.28 11.32
N SER A 145 29.45 -31.29 11.84
CA SER A 145 28.87 -30.11 12.49
C SER A 145 27.96 -29.34 11.51
N LEU A 146 28.42 -29.11 10.27
CA LEU A 146 27.59 -28.51 9.21
C LEU A 146 26.32 -29.35 8.94
N PHE A 147 26.44 -30.66 8.84
CA PHE A 147 25.32 -31.58 8.64
C PHE A 147 24.28 -31.46 9.76
N ALA A 148 24.72 -31.40 11.02
CA ALA A 148 23.85 -31.26 12.18
C ALA A 148 23.11 -29.90 12.19
N ILE A 149 23.83 -28.79 12.11
CA ILE A 149 23.21 -27.45 12.18
C ILE A 149 22.33 -27.14 10.97
N ASN A 150 22.66 -27.69 9.79
CA ASN A 150 21.88 -27.53 8.56
C ASN A 150 20.43 -28.03 8.72
N GLY A 151 20.20 -29.12 9.45
CA GLY A 151 18.85 -29.59 9.76
C GLY A 151 18.05 -28.57 10.56
N ILE A 152 18.64 -28.06 11.63
CA ILE A 152 18.00 -27.13 12.57
C ILE A 152 17.67 -25.78 11.91
N ILE A 153 18.56 -25.26 11.05
CA ILE A 153 18.33 -23.97 10.35
C ILE A 153 17.45 -24.11 9.10
N GLY A 154 17.53 -25.23 8.37
CA GLY A 154 16.66 -25.53 7.22
C GLY A 154 15.20 -25.71 7.65
N PHE A 155 15.00 -26.36 8.80
CA PHE A 155 13.71 -26.50 9.48
C PHE A 155 13.00 -25.16 9.70
N MET A 156 13.74 -24.09 10.05
CA MET A 156 13.12 -22.77 10.26
C MET A 156 12.47 -22.17 9.01
N LEU A 157 12.96 -22.53 7.82
CA LEU A 157 12.49 -22.04 6.52
C LEU A 157 11.48 -23.00 5.87
N THR A 158 11.65 -24.31 6.03
CA THR A 158 10.82 -25.35 5.39
C THR A 158 10.40 -26.49 6.35
N PRO A 159 9.67 -26.24 7.45
CA PRO A 159 9.39 -27.30 8.44
C PRO A 159 8.56 -28.49 7.91
N GLY A 160 7.94 -28.36 6.73
CA GLY A 160 7.46 -29.51 5.96
C GLY A 160 6.42 -30.36 6.70
N LYS A 161 6.68 -31.67 6.81
CA LYS A 161 5.79 -32.63 7.47
C LYS A 161 5.68 -32.41 8.98
N TRP A 162 6.72 -31.88 9.63
CA TRP A 162 6.75 -31.66 11.08
C TRP A 162 5.59 -30.79 11.57
N LEU A 163 5.11 -29.84 10.75
CA LEU A 163 3.92 -29.03 11.04
C LEU A 163 2.64 -29.85 11.33
N ARG A 164 2.62 -31.14 10.97
CA ARG A 164 1.54 -32.09 11.26
C ARG A 164 1.97 -33.21 12.20
N THR A 165 3.21 -33.68 12.12
CA THR A 165 3.67 -34.89 12.83
C THR A 165 4.41 -34.60 14.14
N GLY A 166 4.99 -33.41 14.32
CA GLY A 166 5.91 -33.11 15.42
C GLY A 166 7.18 -33.98 15.45
N ASN A 167 7.42 -34.82 14.44
CA ASN A 167 8.44 -35.85 14.48
C ASN A 167 9.85 -35.27 14.22
N PHE A 168 10.80 -35.62 15.08
CA PHE A 168 12.20 -35.20 14.99
C PHE A 168 12.78 -35.32 13.57
N TRP A 169 12.58 -36.47 12.91
CA TRP A 169 13.18 -36.74 11.59
C TRP A 169 12.49 -35.98 10.45
N ASP A 170 11.16 -35.77 10.52
CA ASP A 170 10.43 -34.93 9.57
C ASP A 170 10.88 -33.46 9.62
N GLY A 171 11.31 -32.99 10.80
CA GLY A 171 11.84 -31.65 10.99
C GLY A 171 13.32 -31.54 10.62
N PHE A 172 14.14 -32.50 11.06
CA PHE A 172 15.58 -32.52 10.78
C PHE A 172 15.87 -32.72 9.29
N PHE A 173 15.29 -33.75 8.66
CA PHE A 173 15.37 -33.98 7.21
C PHE A 173 14.24 -33.26 6.46
N ASN A 174 14.10 -31.97 6.75
CA ASN A 174 13.18 -31.07 6.06
C ASN A 174 13.41 -31.03 4.52
N PRO A 175 12.42 -30.60 3.71
CA PRO A 175 12.55 -30.54 2.25
C PRO A 175 13.75 -29.76 1.72
N SER A 176 14.25 -28.76 2.47
CA SER A 176 15.46 -28.01 2.07
C SER A 176 16.79 -28.62 2.55
N PHE A 177 16.78 -29.68 3.37
CA PHE A 177 17.96 -30.22 4.02
C PHE A 177 19.10 -30.50 3.04
N TRP A 178 18.86 -31.35 2.04
CA TRP A 178 19.86 -31.76 1.06
C TRP A 178 20.37 -30.60 0.19
N PRO A 179 19.53 -29.81 -0.51
CA PRO A 179 20.04 -28.70 -1.30
C PRO A 179 20.77 -27.64 -0.48
N ALA A 180 20.31 -27.34 0.74
CA ALA A 180 20.99 -26.40 1.64
C ALA A 180 22.36 -26.95 2.11
N LEU A 181 22.46 -28.25 2.41
CA LEU A 181 23.72 -28.91 2.78
C LEU A 181 24.74 -28.85 1.64
N PHE A 182 24.33 -29.19 0.41
CA PHE A 182 25.20 -29.13 -0.77
C PHE A 182 25.61 -27.68 -1.08
N PHE A 183 24.66 -26.75 -1.10
CA PHE A 183 24.91 -25.32 -1.28
C PHE A 183 25.94 -24.77 -0.28
N ARG A 184 25.74 -25.05 1.02
CA ARG A 184 26.69 -24.64 2.07
C ARG A 184 28.04 -25.35 1.92
N THR A 185 28.06 -26.63 1.58
CA THR A 185 29.31 -27.39 1.37
C THR A 185 30.15 -26.77 0.24
N PHE A 186 29.57 -26.49 -0.93
CA PHE A 186 30.31 -25.85 -2.02
C PHE A 186 30.73 -24.41 -1.69
N LEU A 187 29.90 -23.66 -0.95
CA LEU A 187 30.27 -22.34 -0.43
C LEU A 187 31.46 -22.41 0.55
N CYS A 188 31.52 -23.41 1.44
CA CYS A 188 32.67 -23.62 2.33
C CYS A 188 33.97 -23.80 1.53
N LEU A 189 33.95 -24.63 0.48
CA LEU A 189 35.10 -24.84 -0.42
C LEU A 189 35.53 -23.53 -1.09
N MET A 190 34.57 -22.71 -1.55
CA MET A 190 34.86 -21.38 -2.12
C MET A 190 35.53 -20.45 -1.11
N LEU A 191 35.07 -20.43 0.15
CA LEU A 191 35.67 -19.59 1.20
C LEU A 191 37.10 -20.02 1.55
N ALA A 192 37.42 -21.32 1.47
CA ALA A 192 38.79 -21.81 1.63
C ALA A 192 39.74 -21.20 0.60
N GLY A 193 39.29 -21.03 -0.65
CA GLY A 193 40.02 -20.29 -1.69
C GLY A 193 40.23 -18.81 -1.33
N LEU A 194 39.18 -18.12 -0.88
CA LEU A 194 39.24 -16.69 -0.51
C LEU A 194 40.22 -16.41 0.65
N TYR A 195 40.12 -17.15 1.75
CA TYR A 195 41.06 -17.03 2.87
C TYR A 195 42.47 -17.56 2.51
N GLY A 196 42.56 -18.53 1.61
CA GLY A 196 43.82 -18.98 0.99
C GLY A 196 44.54 -17.87 0.24
N PHE A 197 43.83 -16.98 -0.46
CA PHE A 197 44.44 -15.80 -1.11
C PHE A 197 45.11 -14.85 -0.11
N LEU A 198 44.49 -14.60 1.05
CA LEU A 198 45.02 -13.70 2.07
C LEU A 198 46.38 -14.15 2.60
N THR A 199 46.57 -15.47 2.76
CA THR A 199 47.81 -16.06 3.28
C THR A 199 48.84 -16.35 2.19
N SER A 200 48.42 -16.76 0.99
CA SER A 200 49.34 -17.02 -0.13
C SER A 200 49.93 -15.75 -0.76
N THR A 201 49.19 -14.63 -0.80
CA THR A 201 49.75 -13.34 -1.27
C THR A 201 50.86 -12.76 -0.38
N ALA A 202 50.97 -13.23 0.86
CA ALA A 202 52.04 -12.89 1.80
C ALA A 202 53.34 -13.72 1.61
N ILE A 203 53.38 -14.64 0.65
CA ILE A 203 54.61 -15.37 0.27
C ILE A 203 55.56 -14.39 -0.45
N LYS A 204 56.84 -14.38 -0.05
CA LYS A 204 57.88 -13.49 -0.63
C LYS A 204 58.30 -13.92 -2.04
N GLU A 205 58.69 -15.18 -2.20
CA GLU A 205 59.12 -15.76 -3.49
C GLU A 205 57.95 -15.75 -4.49
N GLU A 206 58.18 -15.24 -5.71
CA GLU A 206 57.11 -14.98 -6.67
C GLU A 206 56.57 -16.25 -7.33
N ALA A 207 57.42 -17.18 -7.77
CA ALA A 207 56.98 -18.38 -8.48
C ALA A 207 56.13 -19.28 -7.57
N PHE A 208 56.53 -19.42 -6.30
CA PHE A 208 55.78 -20.11 -5.27
C PHE A 208 54.52 -19.35 -4.85
N ARG A 209 54.57 -18.01 -4.72
CA ARG A 209 53.36 -17.18 -4.51
C ARG A 209 52.33 -17.42 -5.61
N LEU A 210 52.73 -17.32 -6.88
CA LEU A 210 51.84 -17.54 -8.03
C LEU A 210 51.31 -18.98 -8.07
N ARG A 211 52.13 -19.98 -7.75
CA ARG A 211 51.70 -21.38 -7.64
C ARG A 211 50.63 -21.58 -6.57
N MET A 212 50.81 -20.99 -5.39
CA MET A 212 49.85 -21.11 -4.28
C MET A 212 48.59 -20.25 -4.48
N VAL A 213 48.71 -19.05 -5.05
CA VAL A 213 47.54 -18.24 -5.42
C VAL A 213 46.69 -18.94 -6.48
N ARG A 214 47.30 -19.54 -7.52
CA ARG A 214 46.57 -20.34 -8.53
C ARG A 214 45.88 -21.56 -7.92
N TYR A 215 46.51 -22.22 -6.96
CA TYR A 215 45.88 -23.29 -6.20
C TYR A 215 44.67 -22.79 -5.39
N CYS A 216 44.80 -21.65 -4.68
CA CYS A 216 43.65 -21.04 -3.99
C CYS A 216 42.54 -20.62 -4.96
N ALA A 217 42.87 -20.19 -6.18
CA ALA A 217 41.88 -19.89 -7.22
C ALA A 217 41.11 -21.14 -7.67
N THR A 218 41.72 -22.33 -7.75
CA THR A 218 40.96 -23.55 -8.07
C THR A 218 39.94 -23.91 -6.99
N TRP A 219 40.21 -23.58 -5.71
CA TRP A 219 39.24 -23.76 -4.62
C TRP A 219 38.05 -22.79 -4.71
N LEU A 220 38.22 -21.60 -5.29
CA LEU A 220 37.12 -20.68 -5.56
C LEU A 220 36.34 -21.06 -6.82
N LEU A 221 37.04 -21.46 -7.89
CA LEU A 221 36.46 -21.61 -9.23
C LEU A 221 35.85 -22.99 -9.50
N ALA A 222 36.45 -24.08 -9.02
CA ALA A 222 35.97 -25.44 -9.29
C ALA A 222 34.60 -25.77 -8.64
N PRO A 223 34.36 -25.48 -7.34
CA PRO A 223 33.04 -25.73 -6.74
C PRO A 223 31.96 -24.75 -7.21
N PHE A 224 32.29 -23.64 -7.88
CA PHE A 224 31.35 -22.59 -8.25
C PHE A 224 30.16 -23.08 -9.10
N LEU A 225 30.39 -24.00 -10.05
CA LEU A 225 29.31 -24.56 -10.87
C LEU A 225 28.35 -25.45 -10.06
N LEU A 226 28.89 -26.22 -9.10
CA LEU A 226 28.10 -27.07 -8.20
C LEU A 226 27.35 -26.24 -7.15
N PHE A 227 27.95 -25.14 -6.70
CA PHE A 227 27.31 -24.11 -5.89
C PHE A 227 26.11 -23.49 -6.62
N LEU A 228 26.24 -23.10 -7.90
CA LEU A 228 25.12 -22.56 -8.68
C LEU A 228 24.01 -23.60 -8.91
N ALA A 229 24.37 -24.86 -9.22
CA ALA A 229 23.40 -25.93 -9.40
C ALA A 229 22.61 -26.24 -8.11
N SER A 230 23.30 -26.29 -6.96
CA SER A 230 22.65 -26.48 -5.65
C SER A 230 21.87 -25.25 -5.17
N ALA A 231 22.29 -24.03 -5.52
CA ALA A 231 21.52 -22.81 -5.28
C ALA A 231 20.18 -22.83 -6.03
N TRP A 232 20.19 -23.23 -7.30
CA TRP A 232 18.97 -23.41 -8.10
C TRP A 232 18.06 -24.49 -7.50
N TRP A 233 18.62 -25.66 -7.14
CA TRP A 233 17.87 -26.74 -6.50
C TRP A 233 17.24 -26.28 -5.17
N TYR A 234 17.98 -25.54 -4.34
CA TYR A 234 17.48 -24.98 -3.08
C TYR A 234 16.26 -24.08 -3.32
N VAL A 235 16.36 -23.12 -4.24
CA VAL A 235 15.22 -22.25 -4.60
C VAL A 235 14.02 -23.07 -5.07
N GLN A 236 14.20 -24.14 -5.84
CA GLN A 236 13.08 -24.99 -6.28
C GLN A 236 12.40 -25.77 -5.15
N THR A 237 13.11 -26.11 -4.07
CA THR A 237 12.51 -26.81 -2.90
C THR A 237 11.73 -25.91 -1.94
N LEU A 238 11.79 -24.58 -2.10
CA LEU A 238 11.01 -23.67 -1.26
C LEU A 238 9.50 -23.76 -1.57
N PRO A 239 8.60 -23.57 -0.58
CA PRO A 239 7.17 -23.54 -0.86
C PRO A 239 6.78 -22.41 -1.82
N GLU A 240 5.63 -22.55 -2.49
CA GLU A 240 5.21 -21.63 -3.56
C GLU A 240 5.21 -20.14 -3.13
N PRO A 241 4.68 -19.74 -1.96
CA PRO A 241 4.68 -18.34 -1.55
C PRO A 241 6.10 -17.75 -1.45
N GLN A 242 7.06 -18.51 -0.94
CA GLN A 242 8.47 -18.12 -0.85
C GLN A 242 9.13 -18.05 -2.24
N ARG A 243 8.86 -19.02 -3.13
CA ARG A 243 9.37 -19.00 -4.50
C ARG A 243 8.82 -17.79 -5.27
N ALA A 244 7.53 -17.51 -5.14
CA ALA A 244 6.92 -16.29 -5.68
C ALA A 244 7.56 -15.04 -5.07
N TRP A 245 7.77 -14.98 -3.75
CA TRP A 245 8.36 -13.82 -3.05
C TRP A 245 9.80 -13.51 -3.49
N ILE A 246 10.59 -14.53 -3.85
CA ILE A 246 11.93 -14.39 -4.44
C ILE A 246 11.82 -14.02 -5.93
N ALA A 247 11.13 -14.83 -6.74
CA ALA A 247 11.05 -14.68 -8.19
C ALA A 247 10.36 -13.36 -8.62
N THR A 248 9.51 -12.80 -7.78
CA THR A 248 8.90 -11.49 -8.03
C THR A 248 9.83 -10.30 -7.78
N PHE A 249 11.02 -10.49 -7.21
CA PHE A 249 11.88 -9.43 -6.68
C PHE A 249 11.09 -8.52 -5.73
N SER A 250 10.57 -9.11 -4.66
CA SER A 250 9.92 -8.36 -3.58
C SER A 250 10.80 -7.18 -3.12
N PRO A 251 10.24 -5.97 -2.92
CA PRO A 251 11.00 -4.78 -2.57
C PRO A 251 11.91 -4.93 -1.35
N GLU A 252 11.51 -5.79 -0.40
CA GLU A 252 12.24 -6.12 0.81
C GLU A 252 13.45 -7.05 0.59
N LEU A 253 13.48 -7.82 -0.51
CA LEU A 253 14.59 -8.71 -0.90
C LEU A 253 15.45 -8.15 -2.04
N ALA A 254 14.89 -7.32 -2.92
CA ALA A 254 15.53 -6.88 -4.16
C ALA A 254 16.97 -6.33 -4.01
N PRO A 255 17.35 -5.57 -2.95
CA PRO A 255 18.74 -5.17 -2.74
C PRO A 255 19.69 -6.36 -2.50
N PHE A 256 19.28 -7.33 -1.69
CA PHE A 256 20.08 -8.51 -1.35
C PHE A 256 20.16 -9.49 -2.52
N LEU A 257 19.06 -9.68 -3.27
CA LEU A 257 19.05 -10.44 -4.52
C LEU A 257 19.98 -9.82 -5.56
N THR A 258 19.99 -8.49 -5.69
CA THR A 258 20.95 -7.77 -6.56
C THR A 258 22.40 -8.04 -6.14
N VAL A 259 22.73 -7.92 -4.84
CA VAL A 259 24.09 -8.20 -4.32
C VAL A 259 24.50 -9.66 -4.54
N PHE A 260 23.58 -10.62 -4.38
CA PHE A 260 23.86 -12.03 -4.63
C PHE A 260 24.06 -12.34 -6.12
N LEU A 261 23.21 -11.80 -7.00
CA LEU A 261 23.28 -12.04 -8.44
C LEU A 261 24.51 -11.40 -9.10
N TRP A 262 24.92 -10.20 -8.67
CA TRP A 262 26.16 -9.56 -9.16
C TRP A 262 27.42 -9.99 -8.41
N GLY A 263 27.32 -10.33 -7.13
CA GLY A 263 28.44 -10.84 -6.34
C GLY A 263 28.97 -12.18 -6.85
N SER A 264 28.09 -13.04 -7.40
CA SER A 264 28.46 -14.34 -7.96
C SER A 264 29.48 -14.21 -9.13
N PRO A 265 29.21 -13.48 -10.23
CA PRO A 265 30.17 -13.27 -11.30
C PRO A 265 31.36 -12.40 -10.87
N LEU A 266 31.19 -11.44 -9.94
CA LEU A 266 32.33 -10.64 -9.43
C LEU A 266 33.34 -11.49 -8.65
N LEU A 267 32.88 -12.44 -7.82
CA LEU A 267 33.75 -13.41 -7.15
C LEU A 267 34.44 -14.34 -8.17
N PHE A 268 33.71 -14.83 -9.17
CA PHE A 268 34.25 -15.70 -10.22
C PHE A 268 35.31 -14.99 -11.08
N LEU A 269 35.02 -13.79 -11.60
CA LEU A 269 35.96 -12.97 -12.37
C LEU A 269 37.17 -12.56 -11.52
N GLY A 270 36.96 -12.21 -10.25
CA GLY A 270 38.06 -11.97 -9.31
C GLY A 270 38.96 -13.18 -9.11
N GLY A 271 38.38 -14.38 -8.98
CA GLY A 271 39.10 -15.64 -8.93
C GLY A 271 39.94 -15.90 -10.19
N LEU A 272 39.41 -15.60 -11.38
CA LEU A 272 40.15 -15.69 -12.65
C LEU A 272 41.28 -14.65 -12.72
N LEU A 273 41.05 -13.40 -12.31
CA LEU A 273 42.09 -12.36 -12.27
C LEU A 273 43.25 -12.75 -11.34
N MET A 274 43.00 -13.46 -10.25
CA MET A 274 44.03 -13.99 -9.35
C MET A 274 44.90 -15.11 -9.98
N VAL A 275 44.48 -15.74 -11.08
CA VAL A 275 45.31 -16.70 -11.84
C VAL A 275 46.38 -15.99 -12.69
N ILE A 276 46.15 -14.72 -13.04
CA ILE A 276 47.02 -13.90 -13.88
C ILE A 276 48.22 -13.38 -13.06
N ARG A 277 49.37 -13.16 -13.71
CA ARG A 277 50.58 -12.62 -13.07
C ARG A 277 50.45 -11.11 -12.83
N LEU A 278 49.74 -10.75 -11.75
CA LEU A 278 49.59 -9.37 -11.28
C LEU A 278 50.73 -8.95 -10.32
N PRO A 279 51.06 -7.65 -10.21
CA PRO A 279 52.01 -7.16 -9.20
C PRO A 279 51.53 -7.47 -7.77
N GLN A 280 52.46 -7.83 -6.87
CA GLN A 280 52.12 -8.34 -5.53
C GLN A 280 51.17 -7.43 -4.72
N ALA A 281 51.35 -6.10 -4.82
CA ALA A 281 50.46 -5.13 -4.18
C ALA A 281 49.02 -5.25 -4.72
N ALA A 282 48.84 -5.34 -6.04
CA ALA A 282 47.55 -5.52 -6.67
C ALA A 282 46.91 -6.88 -6.31
N THR A 283 47.67 -7.97 -6.33
CA THR A 283 47.18 -9.31 -5.94
C THR A 283 46.71 -9.32 -4.48
N ARG A 284 47.45 -8.66 -3.57
CA ARG A 284 47.11 -8.58 -2.15
C ARG A 284 45.89 -7.68 -1.90
N SER A 285 45.78 -6.54 -2.59
CA SER A 285 44.58 -5.69 -2.53
C SER A 285 43.35 -6.42 -3.07
N LEU A 286 43.47 -7.13 -4.20
CA LEU A 286 42.39 -7.94 -4.76
C LEU A 286 41.97 -9.07 -3.81
N ALA A 287 42.91 -9.75 -3.13
CA ALA A 287 42.59 -10.74 -2.11
C ALA A 287 41.72 -10.15 -0.97
N VAL A 288 42.04 -8.95 -0.49
CA VAL A 288 41.26 -8.25 0.54
C VAL A 288 39.87 -7.85 0.01
N VAL A 289 39.80 -7.31 -1.21
CA VAL A 289 38.52 -6.95 -1.85
C VAL A 289 37.62 -8.18 -2.04
N LEU A 290 38.16 -9.33 -2.44
CA LEU A 290 37.38 -10.56 -2.61
C LEU A 290 36.95 -11.17 -1.27
N LEU A 291 37.72 -10.99 -0.18
CA LEU A 291 37.31 -11.38 1.16
C LEU A 291 36.14 -10.49 1.66
N LEU A 292 36.23 -9.17 1.46
CA LEU A 292 35.16 -8.23 1.78
C LEU A 292 33.89 -8.50 0.96
N LEU A 293 34.04 -8.75 -0.34
CA LEU A 293 32.93 -9.19 -1.20
C LEU A 293 32.33 -10.51 -0.71
N GLY A 294 33.15 -11.45 -0.25
CA GLY A 294 32.72 -12.73 0.31
C GLY A 294 31.85 -12.61 1.56
N ILE A 295 32.20 -11.75 2.52
CA ILE A 295 31.36 -11.54 3.72
C ILE A 295 30.09 -10.73 3.39
N THR A 296 30.16 -9.77 2.47
CA THR A 296 28.96 -9.08 1.95
C THR A 296 28.02 -10.04 1.21
N TYR A 297 28.57 -11.00 0.47
CA TYR A 297 27.83 -12.05 -0.24
C TYR A 297 27.14 -13.03 0.72
N MET A 298 27.86 -13.49 1.76
CA MET A 298 27.28 -14.29 2.85
C MET A 298 26.16 -13.53 3.56
N GLY A 299 26.37 -12.23 3.83
CA GLY A 299 25.35 -11.37 4.40
C GLY A 299 24.10 -11.26 3.53
N ALA A 300 24.25 -11.07 2.22
CA ALA A 300 23.13 -11.05 1.28
C ALA A 300 22.36 -12.38 1.27
N PHE A 301 23.06 -13.52 1.29
CA PHE A 301 22.44 -14.84 1.37
C PHE A 301 21.62 -15.04 2.66
N GLU A 302 22.18 -14.78 3.84
CA GLU A 302 21.44 -14.94 5.09
C GLU A 302 20.28 -13.92 5.21
N TYR A 303 20.40 -12.71 4.64
CA TYR A 303 19.26 -11.77 4.53
C TYR A 303 18.16 -12.26 3.56
N ILE A 304 18.51 -12.95 2.47
CA ILE A 304 17.54 -13.61 1.58
C ILE A 304 16.83 -14.74 2.33
N ARG A 305 17.58 -15.62 3.02
CA ARG A 305 17.04 -16.72 3.83
C ARG A 305 16.08 -16.20 4.91
N GLU A 306 16.50 -15.17 5.64
CA GLU A 306 15.74 -14.57 6.74
C GLU A 306 14.53 -13.75 6.27
N GLY A 307 14.60 -13.13 5.09
CA GLY A 307 13.46 -12.45 4.48
C GLY A 307 12.44 -13.44 3.89
N SER A 308 12.88 -14.58 3.37
CA SER A 308 12.02 -15.56 2.70
C SER A 308 11.08 -16.31 3.63
N ARG A 309 11.42 -16.50 4.92
CA ARG A 309 10.54 -17.17 5.90
C ARG A 309 9.42 -16.30 6.49
N ARG A 310 9.32 -15.02 6.09
CA ARG A 310 8.42 -14.05 6.73
C ARG A 310 6.94 -14.31 6.43
N PRO A 311 6.03 -13.89 7.34
CA PRO A 311 6.23 -13.12 8.57
C PRO A 311 6.63 -13.95 9.81
N PHE A 312 7.13 -15.18 9.61
CA PHE A 312 7.46 -16.12 10.65
C PHE A 312 8.95 -16.12 11.05
N THR A 313 9.23 -16.64 12.25
CA THR A 313 10.57 -17.10 12.66
C THR A 313 10.74 -18.59 12.37
N LEU A 314 9.66 -19.37 12.50
CA LEU A 314 9.53 -20.77 12.02
C LEU A 314 8.30 -20.84 11.12
N PHE A 315 8.52 -21.07 9.82
CA PHE A 315 7.49 -20.87 8.79
C PHE A 315 6.20 -21.66 9.05
N GLY A 316 5.06 -20.96 9.11
CA GLY A 316 3.75 -21.58 9.39
C GLY A 316 3.50 -21.98 10.84
N HIS A 317 4.43 -21.74 11.77
CA HIS A 317 4.29 -22.15 13.18
C HIS A 317 4.38 -20.99 14.19
N ILE A 318 5.37 -20.09 14.08
CA ILE A 318 5.49 -18.91 14.99
C ILE A 318 5.85 -17.64 14.22
N TYR A 319 5.09 -16.58 14.46
CA TYR A 319 5.32 -15.24 13.91
C TYR A 319 6.54 -14.56 14.55
N ALA A 320 7.10 -13.54 13.88
CA ALA A 320 8.26 -12.79 14.37
C ALA A 320 8.03 -12.06 15.72
N ASN A 321 6.77 -11.81 16.08
CA ASN A 321 6.33 -11.27 17.39
C ASN A 321 6.20 -12.35 18.49
N SER A 322 6.65 -13.58 18.23
CA SER A 322 6.55 -14.74 19.14
C SER A 322 5.11 -15.16 19.49
N ILE A 323 4.15 -14.99 18.57
CA ILE A 323 2.80 -15.56 18.64
C ILE A 323 2.75 -16.82 17.77
N LEU A 324 2.23 -17.94 18.31
CA LEU A 324 2.03 -19.16 17.53
C LEU A 324 0.90 -18.97 16.53
N ALA A 325 1.06 -19.48 15.30
CA ALA A 325 0.08 -19.31 14.22
C ALA A 325 -1.31 -19.86 14.60
N LYS A 326 -1.35 -20.96 15.35
CA LYS A 326 -2.57 -21.59 15.88
C LYS A 326 -3.26 -20.83 17.02
N ASP A 327 -2.56 -19.93 17.70
CA ASP A 327 -3.10 -19.20 18.86
C ASP A 327 -3.60 -17.79 18.45
N LEU A 328 -3.41 -17.39 17.19
CA LEU A 328 -3.70 -16.04 16.68
C LEU A 328 -5.16 -15.63 16.90
N GLU A 329 -6.11 -16.50 16.59
CA GLU A 329 -7.55 -16.24 16.74
C GLU A 329 -7.94 -16.12 18.22
N THR A 330 -7.31 -16.90 19.10
CA THR A 330 -7.52 -16.82 20.56
C THR A 330 -7.02 -15.48 21.12
N VAL A 331 -5.85 -15.00 20.68
CA VAL A 331 -5.35 -13.66 21.07
C VAL A 331 -6.25 -12.56 20.52
N GLN A 332 -6.78 -12.71 19.30
CA GLN A 332 -7.74 -11.77 18.71
C GLN A 332 -9.07 -11.71 19.46
N ALA A 333 -9.55 -12.84 20.00
CA ALA A 333 -10.75 -12.88 20.82
C ALA A 333 -10.55 -12.32 22.25
N GLN A 334 -9.33 -12.41 22.81
CA GLN A 334 -9.02 -12.00 24.18
C GLN A 334 -8.47 -10.57 24.32
N GLY A 335 -7.87 -10.02 23.26
CA GLY A 335 -7.02 -8.82 23.35
C GLY A 335 -5.57 -9.17 23.69
N LEU A 336 -4.64 -8.44 23.09
CA LEU A 336 -3.21 -8.71 23.17
C LEU A 336 -2.63 -8.43 24.56
N LEU A 337 -3.15 -7.43 25.27
CA LEU A 337 -2.75 -7.12 26.65
C LEU A 337 -3.21 -8.20 27.63
N ALA A 338 -4.39 -8.78 27.40
CA ALA A 338 -4.89 -9.91 28.19
C ALA A 338 -3.96 -11.13 28.05
N SER A 339 -3.59 -11.51 26.81
CA SER A 339 -2.74 -12.68 26.54
C SER A 339 -1.24 -12.49 26.83
N ALA A 340 -0.70 -11.27 26.86
CA ALA A 340 0.73 -11.02 27.13
C ALA A 340 1.04 -10.91 28.64
N LYS A 341 2.16 -11.51 29.10
CA LYS A 341 2.49 -11.57 30.54
C LYS A 341 3.13 -10.30 31.11
N TRP A 342 3.93 -9.60 30.31
CA TRP A 342 4.84 -8.54 30.78
C TRP A 342 4.39 -7.13 30.35
N VAL A 343 3.08 -6.85 30.49
CA VAL A 343 2.43 -5.59 30.08
C VAL A 343 1.32 -5.21 31.07
N ASN A 344 0.95 -3.94 31.09
CA ASN A 344 -0.28 -3.46 31.74
C ASN A 344 -1.51 -4.07 31.06
N LYS A 345 -2.53 -4.43 31.85
CA LYS A 345 -3.74 -5.11 31.36
C LYS A 345 -4.84 -4.19 30.84
N GLU A 346 -4.81 -2.92 31.23
CA GLU A 346 -5.88 -1.95 31.01
C GLU A 346 -5.35 -0.67 30.36
N ILE A 347 -6.15 -0.10 29.46
CA ILE A 347 -5.88 1.19 28.82
C ILE A 347 -6.69 2.27 29.53
N THR A 348 -6.01 3.32 29.94
CA THR A 348 -6.56 4.55 30.53
C THR A 348 -5.91 5.75 29.83
N GLU A 349 -6.53 6.93 29.87
CA GLU A 349 -5.95 8.14 29.27
C GLU A 349 -4.52 8.41 29.76
N LYS A 350 -4.29 8.21 31.07
CA LYS A 350 -2.99 8.44 31.74
C LYS A 350 -1.90 7.44 31.35
N ASN A 351 -2.25 6.21 30.93
CA ASN A 351 -1.26 5.19 30.56
C ASN A 351 -1.23 4.84 29.05
N ARG A 352 -2.10 5.42 28.22
CA ARG A 352 -2.25 5.11 26.78
C ARG A 352 -0.92 5.03 26.02
N LEU A 353 -0.01 5.98 26.21
CA LEU A 353 1.30 5.99 25.56
C LEU A 353 2.26 4.92 26.11
N LEU A 354 2.27 4.70 27.43
CA LEU A 354 3.03 3.61 28.07
C LEU A 354 2.57 2.24 27.57
N VAL A 355 1.27 2.03 27.43
CA VAL A 355 0.70 0.81 26.87
C VAL A 355 1.05 0.68 25.38
N GLY A 356 0.98 1.77 24.62
CA GLY A 356 1.46 1.81 23.23
C GLY A 356 2.94 1.42 23.07
N ARG A 357 3.80 1.91 23.98
CA ARG A 357 5.23 1.53 24.07
C ARG A 357 5.42 0.05 24.42
N GLN A 358 4.63 -0.49 25.34
CA GLN A 358 4.64 -1.92 25.68
C GLN A 358 4.18 -2.80 24.50
N LEU A 359 3.12 -2.39 23.80
CA LEU A 359 2.64 -3.04 22.58
C LEU A 359 3.70 -3.02 21.47
N PHE A 360 4.38 -1.87 21.27
CA PHE A 360 5.51 -1.77 20.34
C PHE A 360 6.64 -2.74 20.71
N ASN A 361 6.96 -2.85 22.01
CA ASN A 361 8.01 -3.74 22.49
C ASN A 361 7.68 -5.23 22.24
N ILE A 362 6.43 -5.67 22.40
CA ILE A 362 6.08 -7.08 22.17
C ILE A 362 5.76 -7.42 20.70
N MET A 363 5.34 -6.44 19.88
CA MET A 363 4.90 -6.66 18.49
C MET A 363 5.88 -6.21 17.41
N CYS A 364 6.56 -5.09 17.63
CA CYS A 364 7.28 -4.37 16.57
C CYS A 364 8.79 -4.39 16.75
N SER A 365 9.30 -4.20 17.97
CA SER A 365 10.75 -4.15 18.24
C SER A 365 11.53 -5.42 17.83
N PRO A 366 10.97 -6.64 17.77
CA PRO A 366 11.68 -7.80 17.19
C PRO A 366 12.09 -7.61 15.72
N CYS A 367 11.44 -6.71 14.98
CA CYS A 367 11.67 -6.47 13.55
C CYS A 367 12.05 -5.03 13.18
N HIS A 368 11.87 -4.08 14.10
CA HIS A 368 12.04 -2.64 13.91
C HIS A 368 12.95 -2.03 14.97
N SER A 369 13.81 -1.11 14.54
CA SER A 369 14.54 -0.19 15.43
C SER A 369 13.80 1.14 15.58
N VAL A 370 14.24 1.97 16.52
CA VAL A 370 13.82 3.36 16.70
C VAL A 370 15.01 4.26 16.39
N GLY A 371 14.96 5.01 15.29
CA GLY A 371 16.08 5.83 14.79
C GLY A 371 17.28 5.05 14.24
N GLY A 372 17.17 3.72 14.14
CA GLY A 372 18.28 2.81 13.85
C GLY A 372 18.54 2.48 12.38
N PRO A 373 19.62 1.76 12.07
CA PRO A 373 19.94 1.35 10.70
C PRO A 373 19.00 0.25 10.18
N MET A 374 18.39 -0.56 11.05
CA MET A 374 17.58 -1.72 10.65
C MET A 374 16.07 -1.45 10.82
N ARG A 375 15.41 -1.09 9.71
CA ARG A 375 13.96 -0.81 9.64
C ARG A 375 13.46 0.14 10.73
N ASP A 376 14.13 1.29 10.86
CA ASP A 376 13.63 2.39 11.69
C ASP A 376 12.12 2.60 11.50
N ILE A 377 11.35 2.44 12.58
CA ILE A 377 9.92 2.65 12.57
C ILE A 377 9.60 4.10 12.20
N LYS A 378 10.40 5.08 12.63
CA LYS A 378 10.16 6.50 12.37
C LYS A 378 10.17 6.77 10.87
N LYS A 379 11.23 6.41 10.16
CA LYS A 379 11.32 6.52 8.69
C LYS A 379 10.21 5.78 7.94
N LEU A 380 9.67 4.69 8.50
CA LEU A 380 8.58 3.91 7.89
C LEU A 380 7.17 4.47 8.18
N SER A 381 6.97 5.18 9.29
CA SER A 381 5.69 5.81 9.66
C SER A 381 5.61 7.32 9.41
N ALA A 382 6.72 8.02 9.12
CA ALA A 382 6.79 9.47 8.86
C ALA A 382 5.95 10.01 7.67
N LYS A 383 5.22 9.13 6.98
CA LYS A 383 4.27 9.45 5.90
C LYS A 383 2.81 9.52 6.36
N TYR A 384 2.52 9.12 7.61
CA TYR A 384 1.21 9.25 8.23
C TYR A 384 1.16 10.59 8.95
N ASP A 385 0.03 11.31 8.90
CA ASP A 385 -0.11 12.61 9.56
C ASP A 385 -0.84 12.55 10.91
N SER A 386 -1.63 11.50 11.16
CA SER A 386 -2.42 11.31 12.38
C SER A 386 -2.25 9.93 13.02
N VAL A 387 -2.79 9.78 14.23
CA VAL A 387 -2.92 8.48 14.91
C VAL A 387 -3.83 7.55 14.11
N SER A 388 -5.00 8.02 13.63
CA SER A 388 -5.95 7.21 12.84
C SER A 388 -5.35 6.71 11.52
N ALA A 389 -4.48 7.50 10.88
CA ALA A 389 -3.78 7.14 9.65
C ALA A 389 -2.82 5.96 9.84
N LEU A 390 -2.02 5.98 10.91
CA LEU A 390 -1.14 4.86 11.25
C LEU A 390 -1.96 3.65 11.76
N GLU A 391 -3.02 3.88 12.52
CA GLU A 391 -3.94 2.85 13.01
C GLU A 391 -4.58 2.05 11.84
N ALA A 392 -5.02 2.75 10.79
CA ALA A 392 -5.45 2.16 9.52
C ALA A 392 -4.33 1.38 8.83
N GLY A 393 -3.13 1.95 8.77
CA GLY A 393 -1.92 1.30 8.24
C GLY A 393 -1.55 -0.01 8.96
N ILE A 394 -1.80 -0.09 10.27
CA ILE A 394 -1.61 -1.31 11.08
C ILE A 394 -2.72 -2.33 10.80
N SER A 395 -3.96 -1.89 10.61
CA SER A 395 -5.12 -2.80 10.38
C SER A 395 -5.02 -3.65 9.10
N GLY A 396 -4.20 -3.24 8.12
CA GLY A 396 -3.92 -3.98 6.88
C GLY A 396 -2.67 -4.87 6.91
N GLN A 397 -1.98 -4.99 8.06
CA GLN A 397 -0.89 -5.96 8.24
C GLN A 397 -1.41 -7.40 8.13
N GLY A 398 -0.63 -8.30 7.54
CA GLY A 398 -1.06 -9.68 7.29
C GLY A 398 -2.17 -9.89 6.23
N LYS A 399 -2.88 -8.83 5.80
CA LYS A 399 -3.84 -8.86 4.68
C LYS A 399 -3.12 -8.63 3.34
N LEU A 400 -3.06 -7.38 2.89
CA LEU A 400 -2.31 -6.99 1.68
C LEU A 400 -0.82 -6.72 1.94
N ASN A 401 -0.37 -6.78 3.21
CA ASN A 401 1.03 -6.68 3.58
C ASN A 401 1.54 -7.95 4.29
N LEU A 402 1.77 -9.00 3.50
CA LEU A 402 2.23 -10.32 3.96
C LEU A 402 3.64 -10.34 4.60
N SER A 403 4.45 -9.28 4.40
CA SER A 403 5.79 -9.17 5.01
C SER A 403 5.78 -8.89 6.51
N MET A 404 4.60 -8.58 7.08
CA MET A 404 4.35 -8.36 8.51
C MET A 404 3.29 -9.36 9.00
N PRO A 405 3.35 -9.82 10.26
CA PRO A 405 2.28 -10.64 10.84
C PRO A 405 1.00 -9.80 10.98
N PRO A 406 -0.20 -10.41 11.04
CA PRO A 406 -1.41 -9.71 11.42
C PRO A 406 -1.25 -9.04 12.79
N PHE A 407 -1.82 -7.84 12.97
CA PHE A 407 -1.99 -7.28 14.31
C PHE A 407 -3.15 -7.99 15.01
N PRO A 408 -2.95 -8.59 16.20
CA PRO A 408 -3.98 -9.39 16.86
C PRO A 408 -4.73 -8.62 17.95
N GLY A 409 -4.31 -7.40 18.28
CA GLY A 409 -4.93 -6.61 19.34
C GLY A 409 -6.22 -5.91 18.90
N SER A 410 -7.00 -5.50 19.90
CA SER A 410 -8.24 -4.74 19.73
C SER A 410 -8.02 -3.38 19.07
N ASP A 411 -9.11 -2.70 18.69
CA ASP A 411 -9.05 -1.36 18.12
C ASP A 411 -8.43 -0.33 19.10
N GLN A 412 -8.71 -0.47 20.40
CA GLN A 412 -8.11 0.37 21.44
C GLN A 412 -6.59 0.10 21.59
N GLU A 413 -6.17 -1.17 21.58
CA GLU A 413 -4.76 -1.54 21.62
C GLU A 413 -4.02 -1.05 20.35
N ARG A 414 -4.63 -1.20 19.18
CA ARG A 414 -4.09 -0.70 17.91
C ARG A 414 -3.94 0.82 17.91
N ARG A 415 -4.91 1.54 18.48
CA ARG A 415 -4.87 3.01 18.63
C ARG A 415 -3.83 3.45 19.67
N ALA A 416 -3.66 2.73 20.77
CA ALA A 416 -2.59 2.99 21.74
C ALA A 416 -1.19 2.81 21.11
N LEU A 417 -0.99 1.75 20.32
CA LEU A 417 0.25 1.53 19.57
C LEU A 417 0.50 2.64 18.52
N ALA A 418 -0.53 3.05 17.78
CA ALA A 418 -0.42 4.14 16.82
C ALA A 418 -0.10 5.49 17.51
N ALA A 419 -0.75 5.76 18.65
CA ALA A 419 -0.50 6.94 19.48
C ALA A 419 0.95 7.04 19.94
N PHE A 420 1.51 5.96 20.49
CA PHE A 420 2.93 5.92 20.88
C PHE A 420 3.87 6.27 19.71
N ILE A 421 3.63 5.69 18.52
CA ILE A 421 4.51 5.92 17.37
C ILE A 421 4.36 7.35 16.80
N MET A 422 3.16 7.94 16.80
CA MET A 422 2.96 9.30 16.29
C MET A 422 3.27 10.38 17.33
N GLU A 423 2.67 10.30 18.51
CA GLU A 423 2.78 11.34 19.54
C GLU A 423 4.15 11.31 20.24
N GLU A 424 4.65 10.13 20.62
CA GLU A 424 5.90 10.00 21.40
C GLU A 424 7.14 9.87 20.51
N LEU A 425 7.11 9.04 19.45
CA LEU A 425 8.29 8.86 18.59
C LEU A 425 8.46 9.95 17.53
N HIS A 426 7.37 10.53 17.00
CA HIS A 426 7.44 11.65 16.03
C HIS A 426 7.19 13.04 16.64
N GLY A 427 6.63 13.13 17.85
CA GLY A 427 6.23 14.42 18.42
C GLY A 427 4.96 15.01 17.79
N SER A 428 4.19 14.21 17.05
CA SER A 428 2.98 14.64 16.37
C SER A 428 1.90 15.00 17.40
N LYS A 429 1.54 16.28 17.48
CA LYS A 429 0.34 16.71 18.21
C LYS A 429 -0.86 16.58 17.29
N GLU A 430 -1.94 15.96 17.78
CA GLU A 430 -3.20 15.83 17.04
C GLU A 430 -3.87 17.21 16.95
N GLN A 431 -3.57 17.93 15.87
CA GLN A 431 -4.11 19.27 15.61
C GLN A 431 -5.46 19.15 14.91
N ALA A 432 -6.55 19.29 15.67
CA ALA A 432 -7.84 19.68 15.15
C ALA A 432 -7.78 21.14 14.66
N ALA A 433 -7.15 21.34 13.50
CA ALA A 433 -7.09 22.63 12.84
C ALA A 433 -8.48 22.99 12.31
N GLU A 434 -9.15 23.94 12.97
CA GLU A 434 -10.46 24.43 12.54
C GLU A 434 -10.37 25.02 11.14
N VAL A 435 -11.19 24.50 10.22
CA VAL A 435 -11.14 24.88 8.81
C VAL A 435 -11.82 26.24 8.62
N SER A 436 -11.02 27.30 8.54
CA SER A 436 -11.51 28.64 8.20
C SER A 436 -12.08 28.65 6.77
N LEU A 437 -13.39 28.88 6.65
CA LEU A 437 -14.10 28.94 5.37
C LEU A 437 -14.14 30.38 4.86
N LEU A 438 -14.10 30.55 3.53
CA LEU A 438 -14.40 31.83 2.91
C LEU A 438 -15.89 32.16 3.13
N LYS A 439 -16.17 33.23 3.87
CA LYS A 439 -17.54 33.78 3.96
C LYS A 439 -17.91 34.38 2.61
N LEU A 440 -19.01 33.90 2.01
CA LEU A 440 -19.51 34.44 0.75
C LEU A 440 -20.73 35.34 0.99
N PRO A 441 -20.93 36.38 0.16
CA PRO A 441 -22.19 37.10 0.16
C PRO A 441 -23.31 36.20 -0.42
N PRO A 442 -24.56 36.37 0.03
CA PRO A 442 -25.72 35.77 -0.63
C PRO A 442 -25.76 36.11 -2.12
N LEU A 443 -26.16 35.14 -2.94
CA LEU A 443 -26.36 35.36 -4.37
C LEU A 443 -27.48 36.40 -4.58
N ALA A 444 -27.15 37.55 -5.17
CA ALA A 444 -28.11 38.65 -5.35
C ALA A 444 -29.38 38.17 -6.07
N PRO A 445 -30.59 38.47 -5.55
CA PRO A 445 -31.83 37.92 -6.08
C PRO A 445 -32.02 38.27 -7.56
N LEU A 446 -32.58 37.34 -8.31
CA LEU A 446 -33.10 37.59 -9.66
C LEU A 446 -34.61 37.77 -9.55
N PRO A 447 -35.22 38.74 -10.27
CA PRO A 447 -36.66 38.95 -10.21
C PRO A 447 -37.41 37.75 -10.78
N PHE A 448 -38.59 37.51 -10.22
CA PHE A 448 -39.65 36.68 -10.79
C PHE A 448 -40.99 37.24 -10.33
N ASN A 449 -41.91 37.47 -11.26
CA ASN A 449 -43.29 37.85 -10.98
C ASN A 449 -44.25 36.76 -11.49
N PRO A 450 -44.90 35.98 -10.61
CA PRO A 450 -45.78 34.89 -11.01
C PRO A 450 -47.04 35.35 -11.77
N ASP A 451 -47.37 36.63 -11.76
CA ASP A 451 -48.52 37.19 -12.50
C ASP A 451 -48.14 37.78 -13.88
N GLN A 452 -46.85 37.94 -14.17
CA GLN A 452 -46.36 38.63 -15.39
C GLN A 452 -45.36 37.83 -16.21
N ASP A 453 -44.45 37.07 -15.58
CA ASP A 453 -43.41 36.34 -16.29
C ASP A 453 -43.98 35.08 -16.96
N GLY A 454 -43.86 34.99 -18.27
CA GLY A 454 -44.36 33.84 -19.06
C GLY A 454 -43.50 32.57 -18.98
N TYR A 455 -42.36 32.60 -18.27
CA TYR A 455 -41.35 31.54 -18.31
C TYR A 455 -40.72 31.26 -16.94
N VAL A 456 -40.32 30.00 -16.73
CA VAL A 456 -39.45 29.54 -15.65
C VAL A 456 -38.22 28.85 -16.27
N LEU A 457 -37.04 29.10 -15.73
CA LEU A 457 -35.80 28.47 -16.19
C LEU A 457 -35.20 27.66 -15.04
N LEU A 458 -35.13 26.34 -15.20
CA LEU A 458 -34.55 25.43 -14.21
C LEU A 458 -33.12 25.08 -14.63
N ALA A 459 -32.19 25.01 -13.68
CA ALA A 459 -30.80 24.66 -13.94
C ALA A 459 -30.16 23.86 -12.79
N TRP A 460 -29.37 22.83 -13.11
CA TRP A 460 -28.75 21.91 -12.15
C TRP A 460 -27.47 21.26 -12.70
N ASN A 461 -26.76 20.49 -11.86
CA ASN A 461 -25.63 19.65 -12.28
C ASN A 461 -25.89 18.16 -11.96
N ASN A 462 -25.18 17.25 -12.63
CA ASN A 462 -25.47 15.81 -12.58
C ASN A 462 -24.78 14.99 -11.47
N LEU A 463 -24.06 15.61 -10.53
CA LEU A 463 -23.32 14.89 -9.47
C LEU A 463 -23.50 15.45 -8.05
N GLY A 464 -23.85 16.74 -7.92
CA GLY A 464 -23.82 17.52 -6.68
C GLY A 464 -22.44 17.74 -6.06
N MET A 465 -21.41 17.03 -6.53
CA MET A 465 -19.99 17.33 -6.36
C MET A 465 -19.13 16.62 -7.41
N HIS A 466 -18.27 17.35 -8.12
CA HIS A 466 -17.23 16.75 -8.98
C HIS A 466 -15.86 16.84 -8.29
N SER A 467 -15.16 15.74 -8.06
CA SER A 467 -13.82 15.76 -7.46
C SER A 467 -12.74 15.78 -8.53
N ILE A 468 -11.71 16.62 -8.41
CA ILE A 468 -10.60 16.69 -9.38
C ILE A 468 -9.24 16.46 -8.73
N SER A 469 -8.32 15.87 -9.48
CA SER A 469 -6.91 15.84 -9.17
C SER A 469 -6.27 17.14 -9.65
N ASP A 470 -5.71 17.95 -8.74
CA ASP A 470 -4.99 19.20 -9.06
C ASP A 470 -3.46 19.04 -9.06
N ALA A 471 -3.00 17.80 -9.24
CA ALA A 471 -1.60 17.37 -9.26
C ALA A 471 -1.22 16.75 -10.63
N ASP A 472 -1.78 17.29 -11.72
CA ASP A 472 -1.73 16.76 -13.09
C ASP A 472 -0.30 16.49 -13.62
N GLY A 473 0.72 17.19 -13.09
CA GLY A 473 2.13 16.94 -13.37
C GLY A 473 2.68 15.61 -12.83
N PHE A 474 1.87 14.86 -12.07
CA PHE A 474 2.17 13.49 -11.63
C PHE A 474 1.15 12.48 -12.14
N PHE A 475 -0.14 12.71 -11.85
CA PHE A 475 -1.23 11.87 -12.34
C PHE A 475 -2.56 12.63 -12.40
N SER A 476 -3.49 12.12 -13.20
CA SER A 476 -4.89 12.55 -13.20
C SER A 476 -5.82 11.39 -12.83
N LEU A 477 -6.75 11.64 -11.92
CA LEU A 477 -7.90 10.78 -11.60
C LEU A 477 -9.18 11.27 -12.26
N MET A 478 -9.47 12.57 -12.17
CA MET A 478 -10.56 13.21 -12.92
C MET A 478 -10.16 14.65 -13.30
N PRO A 479 -10.46 15.09 -14.54
CA PRO A 479 -10.11 16.41 -15.04
C PRO A 479 -11.03 17.51 -14.48
N PRO A 480 -10.63 18.79 -14.55
CA PRO A 480 -11.54 19.94 -14.46
C PRO A 480 -12.75 19.76 -15.37
N ALA A 481 -13.92 19.56 -14.77
CA ALA A 481 -15.18 19.32 -15.47
C ALA A 481 -16.38 19.60 -14.56
N ASN A 482 -17.49 20.00 -15.15
CA ASN A 482 -18.83 19.93 -14.61
C ASN A 482 -19.81 19.86 -15.79
N ASN A 483 -20.97 19.23 -15.63
CA ASN A 483 -22.02 19.21 -16.66
C ASN A 483 -23.19 20.06 -16.17
N LEU A 484 -23.40 21.20 -16.80
CA LEU A 484 -24.50 22.11 -16.49
C LEU A 484 -25.72 21.71 -17.33
N PHE A 485 -26.88 21.54 -16.72
CA PHE A 485 -28.14 21.22 -17.39
C PHE A 485 -29.17 22.32 -17.16
N ALA A 486 -30.06 22.53 -18.13
CA ALA A 486 -31.17 23.46 -18.00
C ALA A 486 -32.43 23.05 -18.79
N GLN A 487 -33.59 23.45 -18.30
CA GLN A 487 -34.89 23.35 -18.97
C GLN A 487 -35.61 24.69 -18.90
N LEU A 488 -36.05 25.22 -20.05
CA LEU A 488 -36.93 26.37 -20.12
C LEU A 488 -38.38 25.88 -20.17
N ILE A 489 -39.21 26.38 -19.28
CA ILE A 489 -40.64 26.05 -19.17
C ILE A 489 -41.43 27.29 -19.55
N ARG A 490 -42.25 27.21 -20.60
CA ARG A 490 -43.31 28.17 -20.92
C ARG A 490 -44.49 27.89 -19.99
N ARG A 491 -44.89 28.88 -19.21
CA ARG A 491 -46.00 28.79 -18.25
C ARG A 491 -47.34 28.82 -18.97
N GLY A 492 -48.34 28.14 -18.41
CA GLY A 492 -49.71 28.07 -18.92
C GLY A 492 -50.56 27.10 -18.09
N PRO A 493 -51.83 26.85 -18.42
CA PRO A 493 -52.64 25.86 -17.71
C PRO A 493 -52.01 24.46 -17.81
N THR A 494 -51.53 24.13 -19.02
CA THR A 494 -50.63 23.02 -19.32
C THR A 494 -49.27 23.60 -19.74
N PRO A 495 -48.24 23.60 -18.86
CA PRO A 495 -46.92 24.14 -19.18
C PRO A 495 -46.18 23.32 -20.23
N GLU A 496 -45.23 23.93 -20.93
CA GLU A 496 -44.49 23.32 -22.03
C GLU A 496 -42.98 23.51 -21.87
N VAL A 497 -42.20 22.45 -22.07
CA VAL A 497 -40.74 22.52 -22.04
C VAL A 497 -40.21 22.94 -23.42
N VAL A 498 -39.81 24.21 -23.52
CA VAL A 498 -39.38 24.84 -24.77
C VAL A 498 -37.95 24.41 -25.11
N THR A 499 -37.77 23.82 -26.30
CA THR A 499 -36.46 23.33 -26.78
C THR A 499 -36.08 23.85 -28.18
N GLU A 500 -36.90 24.74 -28.75
CA GLU A 500 -36.77 25.29 -30.10
C GLU A 500 -37.12 26.79 -30.08
N GLY A 501 -36.61 27.55 -31.05
CA GLY A 501 -36.77 29.01 -31.10
C GLY A 501 -36.01 29.80 -30.01
N VAL A 502 -35.24 29.12 -29.16
CA VAL A 502 -34.55 29.73 -28.00
C VAL A 502 -33.06 29.40 -27.95
N VAL A 503 -32.29 30.31 -27.38
CA VAL A 503 -30.86 30.16 -27.10
C VAL A 503 -30.66 30.24 -25.59
N LEU A 504 -30.15 29.17 -24.98
CA LEU A 504 -29.72 29.16 -23.58
C LEU A 504 -28.21 29.39 -23.51
N SER A 505 -27.79 30.38 -22.74
CA SER A 505 -26.41 30.74 -22.52
C SER A 505 -26.03 30.65 -21.04
N TYR A 506 -24.77 30.37 -20.76
CA TYR A 506 -24.25 30.21 -19.40
C TYR A 506 -23.01 31.08 -19.17
N ARG A 507 -22.80 31.51 -17.93
CA ARG A 507 -21.65 32.32 -17.51
C ARG A 507 -21.33 32.06 -16.03
N VAL A 508 -20.10 31.65 -15.74
CA VAL A 508 -19.61 31.52 -14.36
C VAL A 508 -19.62 32.87 -13.63
N GLU A 509 -19.74 32.85 -12.31
CA GLU A 509 -19.54 34.03 -11.47
C GLU A 509 -18.11 34.60 -11.57
N PRO A 510 -17.93 35.91 -11.30
CA PRO A 510 -16.59 36.52 -11.28
C PRO A 510 -15.60 35.76 -10.38
N SER A 511 -14.32 35.92 -10.68
CA SER A 511 -13.19 35.22 -10.05
C SER A 511 -12.96 33.75 -10.49
N PHE A 512 -13.83 33.12 -11.29
CA PHE A 512 -13.64 31.74 -11.77
C PHE A 512 -13.36 31.60 -13.28
N GLU A 513 -13.26 32.70 -14.02
CA GLU A 513 -13.20 32.72 -15.49
C GLU A 513 -11.86 32.25 -16.09
N LYS A 514 -10.85 32.03 -15.24
CA LYS A 514 -9.46 31.69 -15.62
C LYS A 514 -8.85 30.53 -14.80
N PRO A 515 -9.44 29.32 -14.80
CA PRO A 515 -8.93 28.15 -14.07
C PRO A 515 -7.52 27.70 -14.47
N ALA A 516 -7.06 27.95 -15.70
CA ALA A 516 -5.70 27.62 -16.13
C ALA A 516 -4.61 28.40 -15.38
N ARG A 517 -4.97 29.51 -14.73
CA ARG A 517 -4.08 30.26 -13.81
C ARG A 517 -4.03 29.65 -12.39
N ARG A 518 -4.68 28.51 -12.14
CA ARG A 518 -4.90 27.93 -10.80
C ARG A 518 -4.46 26.46 -10.68
N VAL A 519 -4.56 25.68 -11.77
CA VAL A 519 -4.11 24.28 -11.87
C VAL A 519 -3.36 24.05 -13.18
N GLU A 520 -2.45 23.07 -13.21
CA GLU A 520 -1.58 22.81 -14.37
C GLU A 520 -2.19 21.89 -15.44
N PHE A 521 -3.47 21.52 -15.30
CA PHE A 521 -4.17 20.57 -16.19
C PHE A 521 -3.88 20.79 -17.69
N TRP A 522 -4.05 22.01 -18.22
CA TRP A 522 -3.86 22.32 -19.64
C TRP A 522 -2.43 22.08 -20.15
N LYS A 523 -1.41 22.30 -19.32
CA LYS A 523 0.01 22.03 -19.62
C LYS A 523 0.28 20.53 -19.80
N TYR A 524 -0.49 19.68 -19.12
CA TYR A 524 -0.33 18.21 -19.15
C TYR A 524 -1.40 17.48 -19.97
N LEU A 525 -2.45 18.18 -20.42
CA LEU A 525 -3.54 17.66 -21.24
C LEU A 525 -3.09 16.83 -22.46
N PRO A 526 -2.05 17.21 -23.23
CA PRO A 526 -1.55 16.38 -24.34
C PRO A 526 -0.98 15.03 -23.88
N SER A 527 -0.30 14.97 -22.72
CA SER A 527 0.27 13.74 -22.18
C SER A 527 -0.76 12.86 -21.47
N LEU A 528 -1.83 13.46 -20.92
CA LEU A 528 -2.86 12.77 -20.16
C LEU A 528 -4.00 12.25 -21.04
N PHE A 529 -4.42 13.02 -22.05
CA PHE A 529 -5.60 12.75 -22.86
C PHE A 529 -5.33 12.66 -24.38
N GLY A 530 -4.10 12.94 -24.84
CA GLY A 530 -3.79 12.97 -26.28
C GLY A 530 -4.43 14.13 -27.05
N LEU A 531 -4.85 15.18 -26.34
CA LEU A 531 -5.59 16.32 -26.89
C LEU A 531 -4.85 17.64 -26.62
N THR A 532 -5.05 18.62 -27.51
CA THR A 532 -4.67 20.01 -27.28
C THR A 532 -5.93 20.86 -27.28
N ARG A 533 -6.07 21.76 -26.29
CA ARG A 533 -7.16 22.73 -26.17
C ARG A 533 -6.57 24.07 -25.73
N PRO A 534 -7.21 25.22 -26.05
CA PRO A 534 -6.86 26.49 -25.43
C PRO A 534 -7.01 26.46 -23.91
N ASP A 535 -6.25 27.29 -23.22
CA ASP A 535 -6.39 27.51 -21.78
C ASP A 535 -7.84 27.85 -21.42
N ASN A 536 -8.34 27.26 -20.33
CA ASN A 536 -9.71 27.44 -19.82
C ASN A 536 -10.80 26.82 -20.72
N THR A 537 -10.45 26.03 -21.74
CA THR A 537 -11.38 25.19 -22.51
C THR A 537 -11.38 23.75 -21.99
N GLY A 538 -12.56 23.16 -21.80
CA GLY A 538 -12.74 21.80 -21.31
C GLY A 538 -12.58 20.73 -22.39
N LEU A 539 -12.64 19.46 -21.99
CA LEU A 539 -12.46 18.32 -22.91
C LEU A 539 -13.47 18.31 -24.07
N SER A 540 -14.72 18.74 -23.79
CA SER A 540 -15.81 18.92 -24.76
C SER A 540 -15.58 20.05 -25.77
N GLY A 541 -14.70 21.01 -25.46
CA GLY A 541 -14.60 22.29 -26.17
C GLY A 541 -15.41 23.43 -25.52
N GLN A 542 -16.20 23.16 -24.47
CA GLN A 542 -16.92 24.19 -23.71
C GLN A 542 -15.95 25.05 -22.87
N SER A 543 -16.34 26.30 -22.57
CA SER A 543 -15.56 27.24 -21.75
C SER A 543 -16.28 27.55 -20.43
N LEU A 544 -15.90 28.60 -19.69
CA LEU A 544 -16.59 29.05 -18.47
C LEU A 544 -17.77 29.98 -18.78
N SER A 545 -17.94 30.35 -20.05
CA SER A 545 -19.17 30.92 -20.61
C SER A 545 -19.39 30.40 -22.04
N GLY A 546 -20.64 30.42 -22.50
CA GLY A 546 -20.99 29.94 -23.83
C GLY A 546 -22.48 29.68 -24.03
N VAL A 547 -22.81 28.93 -25.07
CA VAL A 547 -24.17 28.48 -25.41
C VAL A 547 -24.32 26.99 -25.06
N MET A 548 -25.46 26.64 -24.45
CA MET A 548 -25.82 25.27 -24.11
C MET A 548 -26.37 24.54 -25.35
N GLN A 549 -26.05 23.26 -25.50
CA GLN A 549 -26.49 22.43 -26.62
C GLN A 549 -27.76 21.66 -26.23
N ARG A 550 -28.76 21.56 -27.11
CA ARG A 550 -29.92 20.67 -26.89
C ARG A 550 -29.42 19.22 -26.80
N LYS A 551 -29.76 18.48 -25.74
CA LYS A 551 -29.46 17.05 -25.62
C LYS A 551 -30.22 16.31 -26.72
N LYS A 552 -29.59 15.29 -27.34
CA LYS A 552 -30.22 14.51 -28.42
C LYS A 552 -31.46 13.72 -27.97
N GLU A 553 -31.52 13.39 -26.68
CA GLU A 553 -32.56 12.56 -26.05
C GLU A 553 -33.03 13.23 -24.75
N GLY A 554 -34.32 13.54 -24.65
CA GLY A 554 -34.91 14.31 -23.55
C GLY A 554 -35.05 15.81 -23.84
N LYS A 555 -35.82 16.51 -23.00
CA LYS A 555 -36.25 17.91 -23.22
C LYS A 555 -35.34 18.93 -22.50
N ALA A 556 -34.01 18.79 -22.61
CA ALA A 556 -33.05 19.59 -21.85
C ALA A 556 -31.88 20.13 -22.70
N PHE A 557 -31.34 21.27 -22.27
CA PHE A 557 -30.07 21.82 -22.77
C PHE A 557 -28.92 21.45 -21.81
N VAL A 558 -27.72 21.29 -22.36
CA VAL A 558 -26.53 20.87 -21.61
C VAL A 558 -25.27 21.62 -22.06
N ALA A 559 -24.41 21.98 -21.09
CA ALA A 559 -23.02 22.34 -21.33
C ALA A 559 -22.12 21.31 -20.62
N GLU A 560 -21.65 20.32 -21.39
CA GLU A 560 -20.83 19.23 -20.86
C GLU A 560 -19.38 19.65 -20.59
N LYS A 561 -18.78 19.10 -19.54
CA LYS A 561 -17.35 19.14 -19.21
C LYS A 561 -16.76 20.56 -19.21
N VAL A 562 -17.55 21.53 -18.73
CA VAL A 562 -17.15 22.90 -18.42
C VAL A 562 -16.02 22.85 -17.37
N PRO A 563 -14.83 23.45 -17.59
CA PRO A 563 -13.63 23.11 -16.82
C PRO A 563 -13.51 23.90 -15.50
N VAL A 564 -14.45 23.67 -14.59
CA VAL A 564 -14.53 24.34 -13.29
C VAL A 564 -13.41 23.86 -12.34
N VAL A 565 -12.88 24.76 -11.49
CA VAL A 565 -11.91 24.44 -10.41
C VAL A 565 -12.25 25.24 -9.14
N PRO A 566 -11.93 24.76 -7.92
CA PRO A 566 -12.39 25.36 -6.65
C PRO A 566 -11.54 26.54 -6.15
N TYR A 567 -10.86 27.25 -7.05
CA TYR A 567 -9.80 28.21 -6.71
C TYR A 567 -10.10 29.60 -7.30
N PRO A 568 -10.83 30.47 -6.57
CA PRO A 568 -11.21 31.79 -7.06
C PRO A 568 -10.00 32.72 -7.25
N ALA A 569 -10.19 33.76 -8.04
CA ALA A 569 -9.11 34.66 -8.44
C ALA A 569 -8.44 35.39 -7.27
N GLN A 570 -9.22 35.75 -6.25
CA GLN A 570 -8.77 36.37 -5.01
C GLN A 570 -7.97 35.44 -4.06
N GLY A 571 -7.91 34.14 -4.34
CA GLY A 571 -7.25 33.16 -3.47
C GLY A 571 -8.20 32.45 -2.50
N GLY A 572 -7.65 31.55 -1.67
CA GLY A 572 -8.42 30.62 -0.84
C GLY A 572 -8.97 29.41 -1.60
N TYR A 573 -9.99 28.76 -1.01
CA TYR A 573 -10.69 27.59 -1.54
C TYR A 573 -12.20 27.83 -1.47
N GLN A 574 -12.91 27.54 -2.56
CA GLN A 574 -14.36 27.71 -2.69
C GLN A 574 -14.88 26.64 -3.65
N PRO A 575 -15.39 25.50 -3.14
CA PRO A 575 -15.80 24.35 -3.96
C PRO A 575 -17.20 24.46 -4.59
N TYR A 576 -17.84 25.62 -4.49
CA TYR A 576 -19.24 25.84 -4.89
C TYR A 576 -19.43 26.98 -5.92
N PRO A 577 -18.60 27.14 -6.97
CA PRO A 577 -18.78 28.26 -7.90
C PRO A 577 -20.15 28.26 -8.57
N SER A 578 -20.80 29.43 -8.62
CA SER A 578 -22.12 29.57 -9.26
C SER A 578 -22.01 29.94 -10.74
N PHE A 579 -23.05 29.57 -11.50
CA PHE A 579 -23.26 29.93 -12.90
C PHE A 579 -24.61 30.62 -13.06
N THR A 580 -24.64 31.74 -13.78
CA THR A 580 -25.88 32.35 -14.27
C THR A 580 -26.24 31.73 -15.62
N ILE A 581 -27.50 31.33 -15.78
CA ILE A 581 -28.05 30.81 -17.03
C ILE A 581 -29.11 31.80 -17.53
N GLU A 582 -29.00 32.22 -18.80
CA GLU A 582 -29.93 33.14 -19.46
C GLU A 582 -30.57 32.44 -20.67
N ALA A 583 -31.90 32.39 -20.71
CA ALA A 583 -32.67 31.90 -21.85
C ALA A 583 -33.21 33.10 -22.66
N ARG A 584 -32.92 33.12 -23.97
CA ARG A 584 -33.30 34.21 -24.87
C ARG A 584 -34.05 33.69 -26.09
N ASP A 585 -34.98 34.48 -26.59
CA ASP A 585 -35.62 34.23 -27.89
C ASP A 585 -34.59 34.39 -29.01
N MET A 586 -34.56 33.44 -29.95
CA MET A 586 -33.51 33.33 -30.97
C MET A 586 -33.64 34.39 -32.08
N THR A 587 -34.81 35.00 -32.25
CA THR A 587 -35.10 35.96 -33.34
C THR A 587 -34.92 37.40 -32.87
N THR A 588 -35.38 37.70 -31.67
CA THR A 588 -35.44 39.04 -31.07
C THR A 588 -34.34 39.31 -30.05
N ASN A 589 -33.62 38.27 -29.60
CA ASN A 589 -32.63 38.32 -28.51
C ASN A 589 -33.21 38.74 -27.13
N THR A 590 -34.54 38.80 -27.02
CA THR A 590 -35.28 39.15 -25.79
C THR A 590 -34.97 38.13 -24.70
N LEU A 591 -34.70 38.60 -23.47
CA LEU A 591 -34.54 37.72 -22.30
C LEU A 591 -35.90 37.16 -21.90
N LEU A 592 -36.04 35.84 -21.94
CA LEU A 592 -37.27 35.13 -21.56
C LEU A 592 -37.26 34.74 -20.08
N ALA A 593 -36.11 34.27 -19.59
CA ALA A 593 -35.90 33.91 -18.20
C ALA A 593 -34.40 33.89 -17.85
N THR A 594 -34.08 34.05 -16.57
CA THR A 594 -32.73 33.95 -16.03
C THR A 594 -32.75 33.28 -14.66
N THR A 595 -31.75 32.47 -14.34
CA THR A 595 -31.59 31.82 -13.03
C THR A 595 -30.10 31.61 -12.69
N ARG A 596 -29.81 31.08 -11.49
CA ARG A 596 -28.46 30.59 -11.14
C ARG A 596 -28.48 29.19 -10.57
N MET A 597 -27.40 28.46 -10.83
CA MET A 597 -27.13 27.13 -10.27
C MET A 597 -25.71 27.07 -9.69
N VAL A 598 -25.47 26.14 -8.77
CA VAL A 598 -24.11 25.81 -8.29
C VAL A 598 -23.51 24.72 -9.19
N ALA A 599 -22.23 24.89 -9.57
CA ALA A 599 -21.43 23.92 -10.32
C ALA A 599 -20.29 23.38 -9.45
N PRO A 600 -20.60 22.52 -8.46
CA PRO A 600 -19.72 22.15 -7.37
C PRO A 600 -18.52 21.33 -7.85
N VAL A 601 -17.33 21.68 -7.38
CA VAL A 601 -16.07 21.00 -7.68
C VAL A 601 -15.14 21.02 -6.46
N ALA A 602 -14.42 19.94 -6.18
CA ALA A 602 -13.57 19.83 -4.99
C ALA A 602 -12.19 19.22 -5.29
N THR A 603 -11.21 19.59 -4.47
CA THR A 603 -9.84 19.01 -4.45
C THR A 603 -9.46 18.50 -3.06
N GLU A 604 -10.40 18.50 -2.11
CA GLU A 604 -10.25 17.97 -0.75
C GLU A 604 -10.32 16.43 -0.74
N MET A 605 -9.33 15.79 -1.37
CA MET A 605 -9.10 14.35 -1.33
C MET A 605 -8.02 14.03 -0.31
N GLY A 606 -8.38 13.44 0.83
CA GLY A 606 -7.51 13.24 2.00
C GLY A 606 -6.30 12.30 1.83
N CYS A 607 -5.85 12.00 0.60
CA CYS A 607 -4.75 11.08 0.33
C CYS A 607 -3.43 11.40 1.07
N LYS A 608 -3.21 12.67 1.46
CA LYS A 608 -2.08 13.10 2.31
C LYS A 608 -1.98 12.29 3.61
N ILE A 609 -3.12 11.87 4.16
CA ILE A 609 -3.25 11.17 5.44
C ILE A 609 -2.41 9.89 5.46
N CYS A 610 -2.42 9.13 4.36
CA CYS A 610 -1.71 7.85 4.25
C CYS A 610 -0.48 7.88 3.31
N HIS A 611 -0.28 8.94 2.53
CA HIS A 611 0.82 9.05 1.55
C HIS A 611 1.82 10.18 1.84
N GLY A 612 1.57 10.99 2.88
CA GLY A 612 2.47 12.03 3.36
C GLY A 612 2.36 13.35 2.60
N GLY A 613 3.04 14.37 3.14
CA GLY A 613 2.95 15.75 2.67
C GLY A 613 1.77 16.52 3.26
N GLY A 614 1.68 17.80 2.93
CA GLY A 614 0.53 18.65 3.27
C GLY A 614 -0.54 18.63 2.18
N TRP A 615 -1.53 19.50 2.34
CA TRP A 615 -2.39 19.94 1.24
C TRP A 615 -1.58 20.84 0.27
N ARG A 616 -2.04 21.02 -0.98
CA ARG A 616 -1.44 21.90 -2.01
C ARG A 616 -1.81 23.37 -1.81
N LYS A 617 -2.98 23.63 -1.24
CA LYS A 617 -3.46 24.89 -0.67
C LYS A 617 -3.85 24.64 0.77
N GLU A 618 -3.97 25.66 1.61
CA GLU A 618 -4.16 25.55 3.08
C GLU A 618 -5.11 24.43 3.53
N THR A 619 -6.26 24.29 2.86
CA THR A 619 -7.34 23.36 3.23
C THR A 619 -7.60 22.23 2.22
N ALA A 620 -6.97 22.22 1.04
CA ALA A 620 -7.31 21.29 -0.05
C ALA A 620 -6.20 21.10 -1.11
N GLY A 621 -6.34 20.07 -1.94
CA GLY A 621 -5.48 19.79 -3.10
C GLY A 621 -4.28 18.88 -2.81
N ILE A 622 -3.88 18.09 -3.80
CA ILE A 622 -2.88 17.03 -3.65
C ILE A 622 -1.47 17.64 -3.80
N SER A 623 -0.66 17.62 -2.73
CA SER A 623 0.70 18.15 -2.81
C SER A 623 1.61 17.26 -3.67
N ALA A 624 2.69 17.84 -4.22
CA ALA A 624 3.70 17.10 -4.98
C ALA A 624 4.36 15.96 -4.15
N THR A 625 4.42 16.10 -2.82
CA THR A 625 4.90 15.05 -1.91
C THR A 625 3.88 13.91 -1.82
N THR A 626 2.60 14.24 -1.63
CA THR A 626 1.49 13.27 -1.61
C THR A 626 1.41 12.51 -2.93
N ALA A 627 1.49 13.20 -4.06
CA ALA A 627 1.42 12.58 -5.38
C ALA A 627 2.59 11.61 -5.64
N GLN A 628 3.81 11.99 -5.26
CA GLN A 628 4.96 11.08 -5.29
C GLN A 628 4.79 9.90 -4.33
N GLY A 629 4.18 10.11 -3.15
CA GLY A 629 3.86 9.05 -2.19
C GLY A 629 2.83 8.04 -2.71
N ILE A 630 1.85 8.48 -3.52
CA ILE A 630 0.90 7.62 -4.22
C ILE A 630 1.64 6.78 -5.29
N LEU A 631 2.38 7.43 -6.19
CA LEU A 631 3.08 6.74 -7.26
C LEU A 631 4.17 5.79 -6.74
N THR A 632 4.88 6.14 -5.66
CA THR A 632 5.85 5.26 -4.99
C THR A 632 5.19 3.98 -4.46
N VAL A 633 4.01 4.10 -3.84
CA VAL A 633 3.27 2.93 -3.33
C VAL A 633 2.73 2.09 -4.48
N HIS A 634 2.25 2.72 -5.56
CA HIS A 634 1.79 2.01 -6.76
C HIS A 634 2.94 1.26 -7.44
N ASP A 635 4.05 1.91 -7.77
CA ASP A 635 5.22 1.30 -8.39
C ASP A 635 5.74 0.11 -7.58
N ARG A 636 5.81 0.25 -6.26
CA ARG A 636 6.21 -0.83 -5.34
C ARG A 636 5.23 -2.02 -5.28
N ARG A 637 3.93 -1.82 -5.51
CA ARG A 637 2.89 -2.87 -5.40
C ARG A 637 2.49 -3.49 -6.75
N SER A 638 2.49 -2.68 -7.81
CA SER A 638 2.06 -3.03 -9.16
C SER A 638 3.23 -3.28 -10.13
N LYS A 639 4.48 -3.10 -9.67
CA LYS A 639 5.73 -3.19 -10.45
C LYS A 639 5.78 -2.24 -11.65
N THR A 640 5.28 -1.03 -11.47
CA THR A 640 5.33 0.03 -12.47
C THR A 640 6.49 1.00 -12.21
N ASN A 641 6.68 1.98 -13.10
CA ASN A 641 7.69 3.04 -13.02
C ASN A 641 7.06 4.44 -13.19
N LEU A 642 5.79 4.60 -12.78
CA LEU A 642 4.99 5.80 -12.98
C LEU A 642 5.60 7.04 -12.33
N LEU A 643 6.27 6.88 -11.18
CA LEU A 643 6.99 7.97 -10.51
C LEU A 643 8.15 8.50 -11.37
N ALA A 644 8.86 7.61 -12.06
CA ALA A 644 9.96 7.98 -12.95
C ALA A 644 9.42 8.61 -14.25
N MET A 645 8.30 8.11 -14.79
CA MET A 645 7.60 8.71 -15.94
C MET A 645 7.14 10.14 -15.63
N ALA A 646 6.45 10.34 -14.50
CA ALA A 646 6.01 11.65 -14.03
C ALA A 646 7.18 12.64 -13.88
N LYS A 647 8.28 12.22 -13.26
CA LYS A 647 9.51 13.03 -13.12
C LYS A 647 10.20 13.34 -14.45
N ALA A 648 9.98 12.51 -15.47
CA ALA A 648 10.41 12.75 -16.85
C ALA A 648 9.38 13.57 -17.67
N GLY A 649 8.43 14.25 -17.01
CA GLY A 649 7.42 15.09 -17.66
C GLY A 649 6.26 14.33 -18.32
N LYS A 650 6.12 13.03 -18.05
CA LYS A 650 5.08 12.14 -18.61
C LYS A 650 4.14 11.65 -17.50
N PRO A 651 3.23 12.51 -17.00
CA PRO A 651 2.27 12.12 -15.97
C PRO A 651 1.27 11.08 -16.48
N VAL A 652 0.56 10.47 -15.54
CA VAL A 652 -0.25 9.27 -15.81
C VAL A 652 -1.74 9.53 -15.60
N LEU A 653 -2.54 9.39 -16.66
CA LEU A 653 -4.00 9.24 -16.50
C LEU A 653 -4.27 7.82 -15.96
N CYS A 654 -4.85 7.71 -14.77
CA CYS A 654 -5.10 6.40 -14.13
C CYS A 654 -5.99 5.49 -15.01
N GLN A 655 -6.95 6.09 -15.71
CA GLN A 655 -7.83 5.44 -16.68
C GLN A 655 -7.11 4.88 -17.92
N GLY A 656 -5.88 5.31 -18.22
CA GLY A 656 -5.03 4.72 -19.26
C GLY A 656 -4.55 3.29 -18.93
N CYS A 657 -4.76 2.83 -17.69
CA CYS A 657 -4.59 1.44 -17.29
C CYS A 657 -5.89 0.81 -16.75
N HIS A 658 -6.67 1.56 -15.97
CA HIS A 658 -7.88 1.05 -15.32
C HIS A 658 -9.16 1.42 -16.10
N PRO A 659 -10.02 0.46 -16.50
CA PRO A 659 -11.28 0.78 -17.17
C PRO A 659 -12.17 1.70 -16.31
N ASP A 660 -12.88 2.65 -16.92
CA ASP A 660 -13.75 3.59 -16.20
C ASP A 660 -14.87 4.18 -17.09
N PRO A 661 -16.15 3.86 -16.82
CA PRO A 661 -17.29 4.44 -17.54
C PRO A 661 -17.36 5.97 -17.48
N MET A 662 -16.89 6.63 -16.41
CA MET A 662 -17.03 8.09 -16.27
C MET A 662 -16.26 8.88 -17.33
N LEU A 663 -15.17 8.32 -17.86
CA LEU A 663 -14.40 8.88 -18.98
C LEU A 663 -14.55 8.08 -20.28
N ASN A 664 -15.47 7.10 -20.35
CA ASN A 664 -15.56 6.10 -21.41
C ASN A 664 -14.21 5.40 -21.71
N ALA A 665 -13.40 5.19 -20.67
CA ALA A 665 -12.04 4.68 -20.81
C ALA A 665 -12.02 3.13 -20.82
N PRO A 666 -11.49 2.48 -21.87
CA PRO A 666 -11.46 1.02 -21.95
C PRO A 666 -10.43 0.38 -21.01
N GLY A 667 -9.40 1.14 -20.58
CA GLY A 667 -8.30 0.63 -19.76
C GLY A 667 -7.51 -0.50 -20.43
N LYS A 668 -6.89 -1.36 -19.62
CA LYS A 668 -6.17 -2.56 -20.06
C LYS A 668 -6.95 -3.83 -19.67
N PRO A 669 -7.03 -4.85 -20.57
CA PRO A 669 -7.65 -6.13 -20.25
C PRO A 669 -7.09 -6.77 -18.98
N GLY A 670 -7.94 -7.46 -18.23
CA GLY A 670 -7.58 -8.15 -16.98
C GLY A 670 -7.35 -7.26 -15.76
N LEU A 671 -7.12 -5.95 -15.93
CA LEU A 671 -7.04 -5.01 -14.81
C LEU A 671 -8.44 -4.65 -14.27
N LEU A 672 -8.47 -4.31 -12.99
CA LEU A 672 -9.68 -3.83 -12.33
C LEU A 672 -10.08 -2.44 -12.83
N ASN A 673 -11.38 -2.18 -12.89
CA ASN A 673 -11.95 -0.85 -13.02
C ASN A 673 -11.38 0.08 -11.93
N LEU A 674 -11.21 1.37 -12.23
CA LEU A 674 -10.53 2.31 -11.35
C LEU A 674 -11.15 2.40 -9.95
N SER A 675 -12.48 2.46 -9.86
CA SER A 675 -13.20 2.48 -8.59
C SER A 675 -13.07 1.16 -7.84
N ALA A 676 -13.18 0.01 -8.52
CA ALA A 676 -12.98 -1.30 -7.90
C ALA A 676 -11.54 -1.50 -7.38
N ALA A 677 -10.54 -0.98 -8.10
CA ALA A 677 -9.14 -1.00 -7.71
C ALA A 677 -8.87 -0.16 -6.46
N ILE A 678 -9.37 1.09 -6.44
CA ILE A 678 -9.17 2.02 -5.32
C ILE A 678 -9.92 1.53 -4.06
N HIS A 679 -11.23 1.28 -4.14
CA HIS A 679 -12.01 0.87 -2.98
C HIS A 679 -11.59 -0.52 -2.48
N GLY A 680 -11.36 -1.48 -3.38
CA GLY A 680 -10.92 -2.83 -3.01
C GLY A 680 -9.54 -2.87 -2.33
N PHE A 681 -8.62 -1.99 -2.72
CA PHE A 681 -7.34 -1.86 -2.04
C PHE A 681 -7.48 -1.19 -0.65
N HIS A 682 -8.18 -0.07 -0.57
CA HIS A 682 -8.27 0.72 0.67
C HIS A 682 -9.17 0.10 1.74
N ALA A 683 -10.23 -0.63 1.37
CA ALA A 683 -11.08 -1.36 2.31
C ALA A 683 -10.27 -2.28 3.22
N ASN A 684 -9.22 -2.94 2.68
CA ASN A 684 -8.34 -3.81 3.47
C ASN A 684 -7.59 -3.08 4.62
N TYR A 685 -7.49 -1.75 4.57
CA TYR A 685 -6.89 -0.89 5.60
C TYR A 685 -7.90 -0.05 6.41
N LEU A 686 -9.18 -0.05 6.02
CA LEU A 686 -10.18 0.92 6.48
C LEU A 686 -11.55 0.33 6.88
N SER A 687 -11.74 -0.99 6.79
CA SER A 687 -12.92 -1.68 7.34
C SER A 687 -13.20 -1.31 8.81
N GLY A 688 -14.48 -1.34 9.21
CA GLY A 688 -14.93 -1.12 10.57
C GLY A 688 -15.06 0.35 11.00
N ARG A 689 -15.00 1.32 10.05
CA ARG A 689 -15.01 2.77 10.34
C ARG A 689 -16.28 3.51 9.89
N GLY A 690 -17.29 2.83 9.36
CA GLY A 690 -18.50 3.47 8.84
C GLY A 690 -18.19 4.57 7.81
N ALA A 691 -18.84 5.72 7.91
CA ALA A 691 -18.62 6.86 7.02
C ALA A 691 -17.27 7.59 7.19
N GLU A 692 -16.55 7.42 8.31
CA GLU A 692 -15.20 7.99 8.50
C GLU A 692 -14.28 7.53 7.36
N ALA A 693 -14.32 6.23 6.99
CA ALA A 693 -13.55 5.68 5.89
C ALA A 693 -13.84 6.35 4.53
N CYS A 694 -15.07 6.82 4.31
CA CYS A 694 -15.43 7.57 3.11
C CYS A 694 -14.86 9.01 3.17
N GLY A 695 -15.00 9.68 4.31
CA GLY A 695 -14.50 11.05 4.55
C GLY A 695 -12.97 11.20 4.57
N LEU A 696 -12.21 10.10 4.63
CA LEU A 696 -10.75 10.09 4.44
C LEU A 696 -10.32 10.26 2.97
N CYS A 697 -11.21 9.98 2.01
CA CYS A 697 -10.92 9.99 0.57
C CYS A 697 -11.82 10.96 -0.21
N HIS A 698 -13.08 11.09 0.20
CA HIS A 698 -14.07 11.97 -0.38
C HIS A 698 -14.28 13.24 0.47
N PRO A 699 -14.73 14.35 -0.13
CA PRO A 699 -14.99 15.63 0.56
C PRO A 699 -16.24 15.62 1.50
N SER A 700 -16.55 14.51 2.15
CA SER A 700 -17.71 14.30 3.04
C SER A 700 -17.41 14.41 4.52
N ASN A 701 -16.16 14.67 4.92
CA ASN A 701 -15.81 14.93 6.31
C ASN A 701 -16.66 16.11 6.86
N PRO A 702 -17.46 15.94 7.94
CA PRO A 702 -18.32 17.01 8.46
C PRO A 702 -17.55 18.23 8.98
N GLN A 703 -16.31 18.05 9.44
CA GLN A 703 -15.38 19.11 9.84
C GLN A 703 -14.56 19.65 8.65
N GLY A 704 -14.69 19.03 7.48
CA GLY A 704 -13.98 19.39 6.25
C GLY A 704 -14.37 20.73 5.66
N ALA A 705 -13.61 21.14 4.64
CA ALA A 705 -13.78 22.41 3.93
C ALA A 705 -14.94 22.39 2.94
N THR A 706 -15.34 21.22 2.44
CA THR A 706 -16.34 21.08 1.38
C THR A 706 -17.69 20.62 1.91
N ARG A 707 -17.74 19.51 2.65
CA ARG A 707 -18.97 18.87 3.17
C ARG A 707 -19.98 18.58 2.05
N PHE A 708 -19.60 17.67 1.13
CA PHE A 708 -20.31 17.54 -0.15
C PHE A 708 -21.76 17.04 -0.02
N LEU A 709 -22.01 16.10 0.91
CA LEU A 709 -23.33 15.60 1.25
C LEU A 709 -24.01 16.63 2.16
N ARG A 710 -24.93 17.40 1.58
CA ARG A 710 -25.49 18.61 2.19
C ARG A 710 -26.99 18.82 1.95
N GLY A 711 -27.60 17.98 1.12
CA GLY A 711 -29.05 17.95 0.89
C GLY A 711 -29.84 17.39 2.08
N VAL A 712 -31.17 17.36 1.95
CA VAL A 712 -32.12 16.99 3.01
C VAL A 712 -31.84 15.64 3.69
N HIS A 713 -31.25 14.66 2.99
CA HIS A 713 -30.83 13.39 3.57
C HIS A 713 -29.77 13.56 4.69
N HIS A 714 -28.87 14.53 4.57
CA HIS A 714 -27.88 14.84 5.60
C HIS A 714 -28.53 15.41 6.87
N GLU A 715 -29.51 16.30 6.69
CA GLU A 715 -30.18 17.01 7.78
C GLU A 715 -31.04 16.08 8.65
N VAL A 716 -31.55 14.98 8.09
CA VAL A 716 -32.22 13.90 8.84
C VAL A 716 -31.27 12.83 9.38
N GLY A 717 -29.96 13.05 9.29
CA GLY A 717 -28.93 12.21 9.93
C GLY A 717 -28.41 11.04 9.10
N LEU A 718 -28.74 10.93 7.80
CA LEU A 718 -28.19 9.88 6.93
C LEU A 718 -26.77 10.24 6.47
N ASP A 719 -25.93 9.22 6.30
CA ASP A 719 -24.57 9.35 5.78
C ASP A 719 -24.35 8.52 4.49
N CYS A 720 -23.11 8.54 3.97
CA CYS A 720 -22.76 7.83 2.73
C CYS A 720 -23.03 6.31 2.77
N THR A 721 -23.05 5.70 3.95
CA THR A 721 -23.18 4.25 4.16
C THR A 721 -24.64 3.78 4.16
N ASN A 722 -25.60 4.64 4.51
CA ASN A 722 -27.04 4.37 4.31
C ASN A 722 -27.35 4.05 2.84
N CYS A 723 -26.77 4.82 1.91
CA CYS A 723 -26.99 4.62 0.48
C CYS A 723 -26.00 3.62 -0.13
N HIS A 724 -24.69 3.79 0.11
CA HIS A 724 -23.64 3.03 -0.58
C HIS A 724 -23.01 1.88 0.21
N GLY A 725 -23.42 1.66 1.46
CA GLY A 725 -22.81 0.72 2.40
C GLY A 725 -21.49 1.24 2.97
N ALA A 726 -21.01 0.61 4.06
CA ALA A 726 -19.65 0.81 4.55
C ALA A 726 -18.61 0.44 3.47
N LEU A 727 -17.39 0.94 3.60
CA LEU A 727 -16.35 0.81 2.56
C LEU A 727 -16.06 -0.65 2.16
N GLU A 728 -16.10 -1.59 3.10
CA GLU A 728 -16.03 -3.03 2.85
C GLU A 728 -17.18 -3.55 1.98
N ASN A 729 -18.43 -3.20 2.30
CA ASN A 729 -19.63 -3.60 1.57
C ASN A 729 -19.64 -2.97 0.16
N HIS A 730 -19.30 -1.69 0.06
CA HIS A 730 -19.13 -0.97 -1.20
C HIS A 730 -18.05 -1.63 -2.08
N ALA A 731 -16.87 -1.90 -1.51
CA ALA A 731 -15.77 -2.54 -2.22
C ALA A 731 -16.14 -3.96 -2.68
N LEU A 732 -16.79 -4.76 -1.83
CA LEU A 732 -17.24 -6.10 -2.18
C LEU A 732 -18.25 -6.09 -3.34
N ALA A 733 -19.20 -5.16 -3.38
CA ALA A 733 -20.15 -5.03 -4.49
C ALA A 733 -19.46 -4.73 -5.85
N LEU A 734 -18.42 -3.88 -5.84
CA LEU A 734 -17.60 -3.61 -7.03
C LEU A 734 -16.72 -4.80 -7.42
N LEU A 735 -16.05 -5.42 -6.43
CA LEU A 735 -15.16 -6.55 -6.66
C LEU A 735 -15.90 -7.82 -7.11
N LEU A 736 -17.15 -8.04 -6.67
CA LEU A 736 -17.98 -9.16 -7.13
C LEU A 736 -18.37 -9.01 -8.61
N ALA A 737 -18.66 -7.79 -9.09
CA ALA A 737 -18.89 -7.53 -10.51
C ALA A 737 -17.62 -7.81 -11.34
N GLU A 738 -16.47 -7.36 -10.86
CA GLU A 738 -15.17 -7.58 -11.53
C GLU A 738 -14.73 -9.06 -11.49
N LYS A 739 -15.05 -9.79 -10.43
CA LYS A 739 -14.88 -11.25 -10.32
C LYS A 739 -15.77 -11.98 -11.32
N LYS A 740 -17.03 -11.56 -11.49
CA LYS A 740 -17.94 -12.08 -12.54
C LYS A 740 -17.39 -11.81 -13.94
N ALA A 741 -16.68 -10.69 -14.13
CA ALA A 741 -15.93 -10.37 -15.36
C ALA A 741 -14.54 -11.07 -15.47
N GLY A 742 -14.27 -12.11 -14.66
CA GLY A 742 -13.08 -12.96 -14.76
C GLY A 742 -11.76 -12.34 -14.26
N LYS A 743 -11.79 -11.15 -13.65
CA LYS A 743 -10.58 -10.41 -13.27
C LYS A 743 -9.98 -10.96 -11.98
N ALA A 744 -8.90 -11.74 -12.08
CA ALA A 744 -8.21 -12.37 -10.95
C ALA A 744 -7.78 -11.39 -9.84
N GLY A 745 -7.53 -10.12 -10.18
CA GLY A 745 -7.26 -9.06 -9.21
C GLY A 745 -8.36 -8.86 -8.18
N ALA A 746 -9.62 -9.15 -8.51
CA ALA A 746 -10.75 -9.03 -7.60
C ALA A 746 -10.66 -10.06 -6.46
N ILE A 747 -10.44 -11.33 -6.82
CA ILE A 747 -10.32 -12.44 -5.86
C ILE A 747 -9.25 -12.14 -4.80
N ARG A 748 -8.09 -11.62 -5.23
CA ARG A 748 -6.98 -11.23 -4.35
C ARG A 748 -7.34 -10.10 -3.38
N LEU A 749 -8.16 -9.13 -3.77
CA LEU A 749 -8.56 -8.02 -2.89
C LEU A 749 -9.72 -8.40 -1.96
N MET A 750 -10.58 -9.34 -2.38
CA MET A 750 -11.68 -9.87 -1.55
C MET A 750 -11.20 -10.78 -0.42
N GLN A 751 -10.03 -11.42 -0.55
CA GLN A 751 -9.55 -12.51 0.32
C GLN A 751 -9.59 -12.23 1.83
N HIS A 752 -9.44 -10.97 2.24
CA HIS A 752 -9.45 -10.56 3.66
C HIS A 752 -10.54 -9.54 4.00
N LEU A 753 -11.52 -9.35 3.10
CA LEU A 753 -12.69 -8.50 3.33
C LEU A 753 -13.85 -9.37 3.84
N LYS A 754 -14.43 -8.97 4.97
CA LYS A 754 -15.73 -9.46 5.46
C LYS A 754 -16.74 -8.34 5.27
N PRO A 755 -18.01 -8.63 4.96
CA PRO A 755 -19.06 -7.60 4.98
C PRO A 755 -19.30 -7.09 6.41
N SER A 756 -19.80 -5.86 6.53
CA SER A 756 -20.25 -5.24 7.77
C SER A 756 -21.78 -5.34 7.91
N GLY A 757 -22.29 -5.16 9.14
CA GLY A 757 -23.73 -5.13 9.42
C GLY A 757 -24.40 -6.51 9.47
N GLY A 758 -23.64 -7.58 9.73
CA GLY A 758 -24.15 -8.96 9.82
C GLY A 758 -24.34 -9.68 8.48
N ALA A 759 -24.31 -8.96 7.35
CA ALA A 759 -24.48 -9.53 6.02
C ALA A 759 -23.40 -10.58 5.67
N THR A 760 -23.81 -11.62 4.94
CA THR A 760 -22.91 -12.60 4.32
C THR A 760 -22.42 -12.11 2.95
N LEU A 761 -21.34 -12.73 2.44
CA LEU A 761 -20.82 -12.40 1.11
C LEU A 761 -21.81 -12.74 -0.03
N ALA A 762 -22.80 -13.61 0.22
CA ALA A 762 -23.82 -13.98 -0.77
C ALA A 762 -24.90 -12.91 -0.96
N GLU A 763 -25.17 -12.10 0.06
CA GLU A 763 -26.20 -11.05 0.04
C GLU A 763 -25.71 -9.74 -0.61
N ILE A 764 -24.39 -9.56 -0.76
CA ILE A 764 -23.79 -8.39 -1.39
C ILE A 764 -24.00 -8.46 -2.92
N LYS A 765 -25.04 -7.78 -3.41
CA LYS A 765 -25.35 -7.75 -4.85
C LYS A 765 -24.24 -7.01 -5.65
N PRO A 766 -23.65 -7.62 -6.68
CA PRO A 766 -22.62 -6.98 -7.49
C PRO A 766 -23.14 -5.79 -8.29
N ARG A 767 -22.29 -4.77 -8.55
CA ARG A 767 -22.64 -3.64 -9.42
C ARG A 767 -21.43 -3.08 -10.20
N PRO A 768 -21.60 -2.60 -11.44
CA PRO A 768 -20.65 -1.70 -12.09
C PRO A 768 -20.76 -0.28 -11.47
N PRO A 769 -19.65 0.43 -11.24
CA PRO A 769 -19.68 1.81 -10.78
C PRO A 769 -20.20 2.75 -11.88
N TRP A 770 -20.73 3.91 -11.47
CA TRP A 770 -21.33 4.96 -12.32
C TRP A 770 -22.58 4.59 -13.12
N LEU A 771 -22.77 3.32 -13.47
CA LEU A 771 -23.91 2.80 -14.24
C LEU A 771 -25.00 2.22 -13.34
N GLN A 772 -24.66 1.73 -12.14
CA GLN A 772 -25.61 1.25 -11.15
C GLN A 772 -25.30 1.87 -9.78
N GLN A 773 -26.28 2.54 -9.18
CA GLN A 773 -26.20 3.28 -7.92
C GLN A 773 -27.47 3.00 -7.09
N PRO A 774 -27.57 3.47 -5.82
CA PRO A 774 -28.77 3.29 -5.01
C PRO A 774 -29.99 3.95 -5.67
N ASP A 775 -31.14 3.28 -5.67
CA ASP A 775 -32.40 3.85 -6.17
C ASP A 775 -33.13 4.57 -5.03
N CYS A 776 -33.60 5.80 -5.26
CA CYS A 776 -34.36 6.56 -4.26
C CYS A 776 -35.71 5.90 -3.92
N LEU A 777 -36.31 5.15 -4.86
CA LEU A 777 -37.55 4.40 -4.63
C LEU A 777 -37.37 3.19 -3.70
N THR A 778 -36.14 2.84 -3.32
CA THR A 778 -35.88 1.83 -2.28
C THR A 778 -36.40 2.28 -0.91
N CYS A 779 -36.21 3.55 -0.60
CA CYS A 779 -36.74 4.16 0.62
C CYS A 779 -38.12 4.78 0.33
N HIS A 780 -38.24 5.52 -0.78
CA HIS A 780 -39.45 6.23 -1.18
C HIS A 780 -40.34 5.38 -2.08
N ALA A 781 -40.85 4.26 -1.54
CA ALA A 781 -41.81 3.41 -2.23
C ALA A 781 -42.99 4.26 -2.75
N ASN A 782 -43.32 4.13 -4.04
CA ASN A 782 -44.35 4.93 -4.72
C ASN A 782 -44.23 6.46 -4.48
N PHE A 783 -42.99 6.98 -4.40
CA PHE A 783 -42.66 8.39 -4.12
C PHE A 783 -43.16 8.89 -2.75
N GLY A 784 -43.50 7.99 -1.82
CA GLY A 784 -44.08 8.30 -0.53
C GLY A 784 -43.09 8.73 0.57
N PRO A 785 -43.53 8.71 1.84
CA PRO A 785 -42.64 8.71 3.00
C PRO A 785 -41.56 7.62 2.91
N PRO A 786 -40.35 7.84 3.47
CA PRO A 786 -39.32 6.83 3.47
C PRO A 786 -39.72 5.69 4.42
N GLU A 787 -39.83 4.46 3.89
CA GLU A 787 -40.16 3.25 4.67
C GLU A 787 -38.90 2.58 5.25
N ALA A 788 -37.71 2.96 4.79
CA ALA A 788 -36.42 2.48 5.24
C ALA A 788 -35.36 3.60 5.27
N ASP A 789 -34.36 3.46 6.13
CA ASP A 789 -33.21 4.37 6.29
C ASP A 789 -31.99 3.97 5.44
N SER A 790 -32.11 2.92 4.62
CA SER A 790 -31.01 2.33 3.86
C SER A 790 -31.46 1.90 2.46
N ALA A 791 -30.65 2.25 1.47
CA ALA A 791 -30.81 1.82 0.07
C ALA A 791 -29.66 0.89 -0.39
N PHE A 792 -28.78 0.47 0.53
CA PHE A 792 -27.65 -0.39 0.19
C PHE A 792 -28.10 -1.75 -0.36
N GLY A 793 -27.52 -2.18 -1.47
CA GLY A 793 -27.83 -3.46 -2.10
C GLY A 793 -29.10 -3.46 -2.93
N VAL A 794 -29.75 -2.31 -3.15
CA VAL A 794 -30.80 -2.12 -4.16
C VAL A 794 -30.29 -1.12 -5.18
N TRP A 795 -29.99 -1.61 -6.38
CA TRP A 795 -29.33 -0.84 -7.42
C TRP A 795 -30.27 -0.54 -8.57
N THR A 796 -30.13 0.64 -9.17
CA THR A 796 -30.76 0.99 -10.45
C THR A 796 -30.40 -0.05 -11.53
N ALA A 797 -31.30 -0.30 -12.48
CA ALA A 797 -31.05 -1.30 -13.53
C ALA A 797 -29.93 -0.84 -14.48
N GLY A 798 -29.94 0.44 -14.88
CA GLY A 798 -28.91 1.06 -15.71
C GLY A 798 -28.74 2.56 -15.46
N GLY A 799 -28.17 3.23 -16.47
CA GLY A 799 -27.74 4.62 -16.40
C GLY A 799 -28.87 5.64 -16.47
N GLU A 800 -29.95 5.37 -17.21
CA GLU A 800 -31.06 6.32 -17.34
C GLU A 800 -31.96 6.34 -16.10
N ASP A 801 -32.06 5.20 -15.39
CA ASP A 801 -32.83 5.10 -14.14
C ASP A 801 -32.20 5.89 -12.99
N LEU A 802 -30.94 6.33 -13.09
CA LEU A 802 -30.26 7.11 -12.06
C LEU A 802 -31.01 8.43 -11.79
N TYR A 803 -31.23 8.81 -10.53
CA TYR A 803 -31.92 10.05 -10.13
C TYR A 803 -31.46 11.33 -10.89
N ARG A 804 -30.17 11.43 -11.23
CA ARG A 804 -29.59 12.54 -12.04
C ARG A 804 -30.07 12.62 -13.49
N ASN A 805 -30.57 11.50 -14.03
CA ASN A 805 -31.01 11.30 -15.41
C ASN A 805 -32.53 11.06 -15.50
N ARG A 806 -33.12 10.43 -14.48
CA ARG A 806 -34.55 10.12 -14.36
C ARG A 806 -35.43 11.36 -14.58
N GLN A 807 -36.61 11.12 -15.14
CA GLN A 807 -37.65 12.11 -15.38
C GLN A 807 -38.90 11.79 -14.56
N ASP A 808 -39.80 12.76 -14.48
CA ASP A 808 -41.17 12.58 -14.03
C ASP A 808 -41.96 11.61 -14.94
N GLU A 809 -43.12 11.15 -14.47
CA GLU A 809 -43.96 10.19 -15.19
C GLU A 809 -44.52 10.74 -16.52
N SER A 810 -44.55 12.06 -16.72
CA SER A 810 -44.87 12.68 -18.01
C SER A 810 -43.69 12.72 -19.02
N GLY A 811 -42.49 12.26 -18.63
CA GLY A 811 -41.29 12.25 -19.48
C GLY A 811 -40.86 13.64 -19.94
N SER A 812 -41.05 14.66 -19.09
CA SER A 812 -40.90 16.07 -19.47
C SER A 812 -39.90 16.82 -18.61
N ILE A 813 -39.87 16.59 -17.31
CA ILE A 813 -39.06 17.31 -16.31
C ILE A 813 -38.11 16.31 -15.65
N HIS A 814 -36.83 16.67 -15.55
CA HIS A 814 -35.85 15.85 -14.82
C HIS A 814 -36.03 15.98 -13.31
N CYS A 815 -35.95 14.87 -12.56
CA CYS A 815 -36.13 14.89 -11.10
C CYS A 815 -35.18 15.91 -10.42
N ALA A 816 -33.92 15.94 -10.86
CA ALA A 816 -32.91 16.85 -10.34
C ALA A 816 -33.13 18.34 -10.71
N ALA A 817 -34.03 18.67 -11.65
CA ALA A 817 -34.44 20.04 -11.95
C ALA A 817 -35.38 20.61 -10.87
N CYS A 818 -36.28 19.78 -10.31
CA CYS A 818 -37.23 20.18 -9.26
C CYS A 818 -36.69 19.95 -7.84
N HIS A 819 -35.94 18.87 -7.63
CA HIS A 819 -35.48 18.43 -6.30
C HIS A 819 -34.02 18.78 -5.99
N GLY A 820 -33.23 19.25 -6.96
CA GLY A 820 -31.81 19.57 -6.79
C GLY A 820 -30.87 18.44 -7.20
N SER A 821 -29.56 18.71 -7.16
CA SER A 821 -28.54 17.74 -7.61
C SER A 821 -28.36 16.59 -6.60
N PRO A 822 -27.87 15.40 -7.00
CA PRO A 822 -27.62 14.30 -6.05
C PRO A 822 -26.72 14.73 -4.89
N HIS A 823 -27.01 14.33 -3.66
CA HIS A 823 -26.34 14.77 -2.42
C HIS A 823 -26.54 16.26 -2.05
N ALA A 824 -27.31 17.01 -2.83
CA ALA A 824 -27.66 18.42 -2.67
C ALA A 824 -29.18 18.62 -2.91
N GLU A 825 -29.98 17.64 -2.52
CA GLU A 825 -31.43 17.62 -2.68
C GLU A 825 -32.12 18.55 -1.68
N TYR A 826 -33.21 19.21 -2.08
CA TYR A 826 -33.79 20.31 -1.31
C TYR A 826 -34.59 19.89 -0.06
N PRO A 827 -34.39 20.55 1.09
CA PRO A 827 -32.88 22.08 1.22
C PRO A 827 -31.45 21.57 1.30
N ALA A 828 -30.55 22.29 0.66
CA ALA A 828 -29.13 22.03 0.68
C ALA A 828 -28.50 23.10 1.57
N THR A 829 -28.00 22.69 2.74
CA THR A 829 -27.36 23.60 3.70
C THR A 829 -25.89 23.74 3.32
N ASN A 830 -25.57 24.77 2.54
CA ASN A 830 -24.22 24.99 2.02
C ASN A 830 -23.31 25.70 3.06
N PRO A 831 -22.10 25.19 3.35
CA PRO A 831 -21.27 25.71 4.45
C PRO A 831 -20.59 27.06 4.17
N TYR A 832 -20.65 27.60 2.95
CA TYR A 832 -20.07 28.91 2.59
C TYR A 832 -21.09 30.05 2.64
N GLU A 833 -22.37 29.74 2.39
CA GLU A 833 -23.55 30.61 2.50
C GLU A 833 -24.80 29.69 2.47
N LYS A 834 -25.64 29.70 3.51
CA LYS A 834 -26.69 28.69 3.79
C LYS A 834 -27.55 28.35 2.58
N GLU A 835 -28.03 29.35 1.85
CA GLU A 835 -29.07 29.23 0.82
C GLU A 835 -28.52 29.05 -0.60
N ARG A 836 -27.19 28.94 -0.75
CA ARG A 836 -26.52 29.09 -2.05
C ARG A 836 -26.89 28.06 -3.11
N ASP A 837 -27.14 26.82 -2.70
CA ASP A 837 -27.66 25.75 -3.58
C ASP A 837 -29.19 25.88 -3.78
N ASN A 838 -29.91 26.48 -2.82
CA ASN A 838 -31.37 26.67 -2.83
C ASN A 838 -31.82 27.85 -3.72
N PHE A 839 -30.94 28.42 -4.55
CA PHE A 839 -31.21 29.64 -5.31
C PHE A 839 -32.47 29.53 -6.19
N THR A 840 -32.63 28.44 -6.94
CA THR A 840 -33.75 28.21 -7.86
C THR A 840 -35.12 28.23 -7.15
N PRO A 841 -35.36 27.43 -6.09
CA PRO A 841 -36.63 27.54 -5.35
C PRO A 841 -36.78 28.87 -4.59
N ARG A 842 -35.70 29.44 -4.02
CA ARG A 842 -35.77 30.78 -3.40
C ARG A 842 -36.19 31.86 -4.41
N GLN A 843 -35.76 31.78 -5.68
CA GLN A 843 -36.18 32.68 -6.76
C GLN A 843 -37.66 32.51 -7.12
N TYR A 844 -38.10 31.28 -7.38
CA TYR A 844 -39.43 31.04 -7.98
C TYR A 844 -40.57 30.85 -6.96
N GLN A 845 -40.27 30.50 -5.70
CA GLN A 845 -41.28 30.24 -4.67
C GLN A 845 -40.96 30.82 -3.28
N GLY A 846 -39.89 31.61 -3.12
CA GLY A 846 -39.49 32.32 -1.89
C GLY A 846 -38.98 31.43 -0.75
N ASN A 847 -39.44 30.18 -0.71
CA ASN A 847 -38.99 29.12 0.17
C ASN A 847 -37.94 28.24 -0.54
N PRO A 848 -37.17 27.41 0.19
CA PRO A 848 -36.11 26.61 -0.41
C PRO A 848 -36.49 25.12 -0.65
N TYR A 849 -37.77 24.76 -0.56
CA TYR A 849 -38.26 23.38 -0.78
C TYR A 849 -38.16 22.97 -2.28
N PRO A 850 -38.35 21.69 -2.65
CA PRO A 850 -38.49 21.29 -4.05
C PRO A 850 -39.54 22.13 -4.80
N LEU A 851 -39.34 22.31 -6.10
CA LEU A 851 -40.22 23.15 -6.91
C LEU A 851 -41.62 22.54 -7.02
N GLY A 852 -42.65 23.34 -6.72
CA GLY A 852 -44.05 22.90 -6.65
C GLY A 852 -44.47 22.34 -5.28
N ALA A 853 -43.53 22.13 -4.35
CA ALA A 853 -43.85 21.66 -3.00
C ALA A 853 -44.84 22.59 -2.27
N ASN A 854 -45.59 22.05 -1.31
CA ASN A 854 -46.69 22.74 -0.63
C ASN A 854 -47.78 23.23 -1.61
N ARG A 855 -48.05 22.43 -2.65
CA ARG A 855 -49.01 22.70 -3.74
C ARG A 855 -48.73 23.97 -4.56
N ASN A 856 -47.50 24.49 -4.54
CA ASN A 856 -47.15 25.68 -5.33
C ASN A 856 -46.89 25.37 -6.82
N CYS A 857 -47.76 24.58 -7.45
CA CYS A 857 -47.69 24.25 -8.88
C CYS A 857 -47.76 25.50 -9.76
N LYS A 858 -48.30 26.61 -9.24
CA LYS A 858 -48.35 27.94 -9.85
C LYS A 858 -46.99 28.55 -10.22
N VAL A 859 -45.87 27.96 -9.78
CA VAL A 859 -44.55 28.24 -10.37
C VAL A 859 -44.57 28.02 -11.88
N CYS A 860 -45.04 26.86 -12.34
CA CYS A 860 -45.08 26.51 -13.77
C CYS A 860 -46.49 26.66 -14.37
N HIS A 861 -47.52 26.24 -13.64
CA HIS A 861 -48.91 26.30 -14.08
C HIS A 861 -49.48 27.72 -13.89
N THR A 862 -50.44 28.13 -14.72
CA THR A 862 -51.22 29.37 -14.50
C THR A 862 -52.58 29.10 -13.84
N VAL A 863 -52.77 27.90 -13.30
CA VAL A 863 -53.95 27.42 -12.58
C VAL A 863 -53.52 26.64 -11.34
N ASP A 864 -54.43 26.44 -10.38
CA ASP A 864 -54.22 25.49 -9.30
C ASP A 864 -54.34 24.05 -9.83
N MET A 865 -53.55 23.13 -9.26
CA MET A 865 -53.58 21.70 -9.61
C MET A 865 -54.13 20.89 -8.44
N ASP A 866 -55.08 20.00 -8.73
CA ASP A 866 -55.77 19.12 -7.78
C ASP A 866 -55.37 17.64 -7.91
N THR A 867 -54.64 17.31 -8.98
CA THR A 867 -54.27 15.97 -9.42
C THR A 867 -52.76 15.80 -9.58
N ASP A 868 -52.23 14.66 -9.14
CA ASP A 868 -50.83 14.29 -9.33
C ASP A 868 -50.55 13.91 -10.79
N LEU A 869 -49.71 14.70 -11.48
CA LEU A 869 -49.33 14.48 -12.89
C LEU A 869 -47.85 14.10 -13.07
N HIS A 870 -46.96 14.57 -12.19
CA HIS A 870 -45.52 14.33 -12.31
C HIS A 870 -45.08 13.01 -11.66
N HIS A 871 -45.72 12.63 -10.56
CA HIS A 871 -45.63 11.33 -9.90
C HIS A 871 -46.66 11.30 -8.75
N PRO A 872 -47.04 10.13 -8.22
CA PRO A 872 -47.82 10.04 -6.99
C PRO A 872 -47.22 10.88 -5.85
N ASN A 873 -48.08 11.50 -5.04
CA ASN A 873 -47.71 12.35 -3.90
C ASN A 873 -47.00 13.68 -4.27
N SER A 874 -46.98 14.11 -5.54
CA SER A 874 -46.38 15.39 -5.96
C SER A 874 -47.06 16.62 -5.35
N LEU A 875 -48.38 16.56 -5.09
CA LEU A 875 -49.17 17.59 -4.37
C LEU A 875 -49.06 17.48 -2.84
N GLY A 876 -48.12 16.70 -2.32
CA GLY A 876 -47.84 16.54 -0.91
C GLY A 876 -47.28 17.82 -0.25
N MET A 877 -47.59 17.99 1.04
CA MET A 877 -46.97 19.02 1.86
C MET A 877 -45.56 18.58 2.25
N MET A 878 -44.60 19.53 2.27
CA MET A 878 -43.23 19.24 2.67
C MET A 878 -43.16 18.98 4.18
N ARG A 879 -42.70 17.79 4.55
CA ARG A 879 -42.68 17.31 5.94
C ARG A 879 -41.52 17.87 6.76
N ASN A 880 -40.37 18.11 6.12
CA ASN A 880 -39.17 18.62 6.78
C ASN A 880 -39.05 20.13 6.50
N THR A 881 -39.89 20.91 7.19
CA THR A 881 -39.85 22.38 7.08
C THR A 881 -38.61 22.94 7.79
N ARG A 882 -37.91 23.86 7.13
CA ARG A 882 -36.77 24.62 7.68
C ARG A 882 -37.17 26.09 7.72
N GLU A 883 -36.93 26.77 8.84
CA GLU A 883 -37.08 28.24 8.98
C GLU A 883 -35.99 29.01 8.18
#